data_AF-A0A510PI13-F1
#
_entry.id   AF-A0A510PI13-F1
#
_cell.length_a   1.000
_cell.length_b   1.000
_cell.length_c   1.000
_cell.angle_alpha   90.00
_cell.angle_beta   90.00
_cell.angle_gamma   90.00
#
_symmetry.space_group_name_H-M   'P 1'
#
loop_
_entity.id
_entity.type
_entity.pdbx_description
1 polymer ?
#
loop_
_entity_poly.entity_id
_entity_poly.type
_entity_poly.pdbx_seq_one_letter_code
_entity_poly.pdbx_strand_id
1 'polypeptide(L)'
;MSFFLLAVEPPALINTVAEPETEERQVSENSPTSVVPLPVTPAPLEAKKPSEESVSIPLTVTPPPETVEVKPLVPDEGIPLKPLPSSAGDAAALGKPLSVQNSPPPAAVGVTIHPETEIVSGLNQKALNQKNGSTRLLVRKKGEKTSQEYLISLNNGLAQAANPEGERPMELVADEQEFDQNRQIITARGNVTLRFAQSVLTADRLQINLPEKLAVAEGQVILTRGDQILRGDRFEYYFVQDSGVVFNANGEIFQPSTARDLGQTLPTDVGAGSSFATLTDRLALNQPLQRITTGEGFQFVVGGQDPSRRDRQNISSPSGGTINRVRFQAERLNFDGKVWNATNVRLTNDPFSPPELEVRANSATFRSSGPFTDELRMSNSQLVFDQRVVAPTFINSLTFDRRRRRPFLIAPGYDGEDRGGFFVESPLTLVETPKTLFELTPQYLIQKVLNPDAFPSANPGGGEVSALSPKAFGLLGNFATNFGERSFLQATASFSNLDLEQIENSVRSKIRFQQTIGQLQDPYLLNVEYNYRERLFNGSLGFQTVNSSFGAILTSPVIVIPNTDIRLSYQASLQNINAPTDRSNLLAANATDNVTNLSRFQGAVSLNRSFLLWSALTLPPTPDQGLRFSPVPVQPYIALVTGVTGVTSYYTNGETQNSVTGTVGLLGQFGRFSGNFLDYTGFNISFSQGLVNGQSPFFFDRFVDQQTISYSITQQVYGPIRVGFQSIYSIDQAKEISTEYFLEWSRRTYSLILRYNPVLQLGILNIRVSDFNWTGNPGYFEGSDIRPVVDGVTR
;
A
#
# COMPACT_ATOMS: atom_id res chain seq x y z
N MET A 1 23.23 -18.75 8.67
CA MET A 1 22.35 -19.83 9.16
C MET A 1 22.92 -20.33 10.48
N SER A 2 22.07 -20.56 11.47
CA SER A 2 22.37 -20.68 12.92
C SER A 2 22.26 -19.35 13.66
N PHE A 3 21.04 -18.96 14.01
CA PHE A 3 20.63 -18.30 15.27
C PHE A 3 19.10 -18.16 15.22
N PHE A 4 18.42 -18.51 16.34
CA PHE A 4 16.97 -18.64 16.56
C PHE A 4 16.31 -19.99 16.23
N LEU A 5 16.63 -21.00 17.07
CA LEU A 5 15.67 -22.02 17.51
C LEU A 5 15.34 -21.68 18.97
N LEU A 6 14.17 -21.09 19.22
CA LEU A 6 13.59 -21.01 20.55
C LEU A 6 12.48 -22.06 20.59
N ALA A 7 12.75 -23.16 21.27
CA ALA A 7 11.75 -24.14 21.65
C ALA A 7 10.82 -23.47 22.67
N VAL A 8 9.54 -23.36 22.36
CA VAL A 8 8.50 -23.01 23.32
C VAL A 8 7.82 -24.31 23.71
N GLU A 9 8.16 -24.83 24.89
CA GLU A 9 7.42 -25.91 25.53
C GLU A 9 6.07 -25.37 26.05
N PRO A 10 4.98 -26.14 25.98
CA PRO A 10 3.69 -25.74 26.54
C PRO A 10 3.74 -25.77 28.08
N PRO A 11 3.08 -24.83 28.79
CA PRO A 11 3.05 -24.84 30.24
C PRO A 11 2.21 -26.02 30.77
N ALA A 12 2.74 -26.68 31.79
CA ALA A 12 2.11 -27.76 32.52
C ALA A 12 0.84 -27.30 33.25
N LEU A 13 -0.23 -28.11 33.14
CA LEU A 13 -1.47 -27.99 33.89
C LEU A 13 -1.20 -28.15 35.40
N ILE A 14 -1.44 -27.08 36.18
CA ILE A 14 -1.54 -27.16 37.63
C ILE A 14 -3.01 -27.32 37.98
N ASN A 15 -3.37 -28.51 38.45
CA ASN A 15 -4.66 -28.78 39.07
C ASN A 15 -4.66 -28.22 40.49
N THR A 16 -5.46 -27.18 40.75
CA THR A 16 -5.86 -26.80 42.11
C THR A 16 -7.33 -27.09 42.30
N VAL A 17 -7.57 -28.10 43.13
CA VAL A 17 -8.86 -28.49 43.70
C VAL A 17 -9.25 -27.46 44.77
N ALA A 18 -10.43 -26.87 44.65
CA ALA A 18 -11.11 -26.21 45.75
C ALA A 18 -12.63 -26.42 45.61
N GLU A 19 -13.18 -27.14 46.57
CA GLU A 19 -14.59 -27.49 46.76
C GLU A 19 -15.36 -26.31 47.37
N PRO A 20 -16.67 -26.13 47.10
CA PRO A 20 -17.40 -24.91 47.46
C PRO A 20 -18.00 -24.95 48.87
N GLU A 21 -17.93 -23.83 49.59
CA GLU A 21 -18.74 -23.58 50.79
C GLU A 21 -20.10 -22.98 50.40
N THR A 22 -21.13 -23.62 50.92
CA THR A 22 -22.55 -23.30 50.83
C THR A 22 -22.91 -22.29 51.92
N GLU A 23 -23.50 -21.15 51.57
CA GLU A 23 -24.33 -20.38 52.51
C GLU A 23 -25.65 -19.98 51.86
N GLU A 24 -26.73 -20.58 52.37
CA GLU A 24 -28.11 -20.14 52.21
C GLU A 24 -28.36 -18.87 53.02
N ARG A 25 -29.06 -17.88 52.45
CA ARG A 25 -29.98 -17.03 53.22
C ARG A 25 -31.04 -16.30 52.38
N GLN A 26 -32.24 -16.85 52.47
CA GLN A 26 -33.56 -16.22 52.64
C GLN A 26 -33.94 -14.92 51.89
N VAL A 27 -34.83 -15.11 50.92
CA VAL A 27 -36.14 -14.46 50.67
C VAL A 27 -36.47 -13.16 51.44
N SER A 28 -36.78 -12.11 50.69
CA SER A 28 -37.70 -11.03 51.08
C SER A 28 -38.51 -10.63 49.85
N GLU A 29 -39.83 -10.87 49.92
CA GLU A 29 -40.84 -10.37 48.99
C GLU A 29 -40.86 -8.84 48.94
N ASN A 30 -41.07 -8.26 47.75
CA ASN A 30 -42.02 -7.17 47.53
C ASN A 30 -42.12 -6.87 46.02
N SER A 31 -43.28 -7.19 45.44
CA SER A 31 -43.76 -6.61 44.17
C SER A 31 -44.44 -5.25 44.45
N PRO A 32 -44.58 -4.37 43.44
CA PRO A 32 -45.79 -4.47 42.64
C PRO A 32 -45.59 -4.27 41.12
N THR A 33 -46.26 -5.17 40.40
CA THR A 33 -47.03 -5.04 39.16
C THR A 33 -47.14 -3.65 38.51
N SER A 34 -46.78 -3.57 37.22
CA SER A 34 -47.62 -2.93 36.19
C SER A 34 -47.17 -3.37 34.78
N VAL A 35 -47.99 -4.22 34.17
CA VAL A 35 -47.87 -4.70 32.79
C VAL A 35 -48.75 -3.82 31.91
N VAL A 36 -48.20 -3.25 30.84
CA VAL A 36 -48.98 -2.66 29.74
C VAL A 36 -48.74 -3.52 28.49
N PRO A 37 -49.77 -4.13 27.88
CA PRO A 37 -49.61 -4.92 26.67
C PRO A 37 -49.69 -4.02 25.42
N LEU A 38 -48.75 -4.20 24.49
CA LEU A 38 -48.84 -3.68 23.12
C LEU A 38 -49.61 -4.70 22.24
N PRO A 39 -50.63 -4.29 21.47
CA PRO A 39 -51.35 -5.21 20.60
C PRO A 39 -50.64 -5.38 19.24
N VAL A 40 -50.65 -6.61 18.75
CA VAL A 40 -50.25 -7.02 17.40
C VAL A 40 -51.46 -7.66 16.72
N THR A 41 -51.98 -7.06 15.64
CA THR A 41 -52.60 -7.78 14.50
C THR A 41 -52.61 -6.88 13.25
N PRO A 42 -52.27 -7.38 12.04
CA PRO A 42 -52.25 -6.60 10.80
C PRO A 42 -53.59 -6.65 10.05
N ALA A 43 -53.91 -5.61 9.28
CA ALA A 43 -54.98 -5.59 8.28
C ALA A 43 -54.44 -5.09 6.92
N PRO A 44 -54.93 -5.63 5.78
CA PRO A 44 -54.32 -5.43 4.46
C PRO A 44 -54.78 -4.13 3.79
N LEU A 45 -53.90 -3.47 3.06
CA LEU A 45 -54.25 -2.30 2.24
C LEU A 45 -54.12 -2.61 0.75
N GLU A 46 -55.26 -2.46 0.07
CA GLU A 46 -55.45 -2.54 -1.37
C GLU A 46 -54.64 -1.47 -2.12
N ALA A 47 -54.14 -1.86 -3.30
CA ALA A 47 -53.45 -0.99 -4.23
C ALA A 47 -54.42 -0.01 -4.91
N LYS A 48 -54.20 1.29 -4.73
CA LYS A 48 -54.84 2.35 -5.53
C LYS A 48 -53.80 3.02 -6.43
N LYS A 49 -54.06 2.93 -7.73
CA LYS A 49 -53.30 3.51 -8.85
C LYS A 49 -53.33 5.05 -8.79
N PRO A 50 -52.23 5.79 -9.02
CA PRO A 50 -52.31 7.24 -9.20
C PRO A 50 -52.45 7.61 -10.68
N SER A 51 -53.44 8.45 -10.93
CA SER A 51 -53.71 9.24 -12.12
C SER A 51 -52.72 10.40 -12.27
N GLU A 52 -52.47 10.77 -13.53
CA GLU A 52 -51.77 11.99 -13.94
C GLU A 52 -52.54 13.23 -13.46
N GLU A 53 -51.86 14.13 -12.73
CA GLU A 53 -52.25 15.53 -12.67
C GLU A 53 -51.02 16.41 -12.40
N SER A 54 -50.77 17.31 -13.34
CA SER A 54 -49.72 18.30 -13.38
C SER A 54 -49.95 19.42 -12.38
N VAL A 55 -48.98 19.67 -11.50
CA VAL A 55 -48.93 20.88 -10.65
C VAL A 55 -47.60 21.60 -10.89
N SER A 56 -47.71 22.81 -11.42
CA SER A 56 -46.64 23.79 -11.62
C SER A 56 -46.25 24.47 -10.31
N ILE A 57 -44.95 24.57 -10.04
CA ILE A 57 -44.38 25.28 -8.88
C ILE A 57 -43.51 26.42 -9.41
N PRO A 58 -43.66 27.68 -8.96
CA PRO A 58 -42.87 28.81 -9.45
C PRO A 58 -41.41 28.74 -8.96
N LEU A 59 -40.48 28.95 -9.89
CA LEU A 59 -39.05 29.13 -9.61
C LEU A 59 -38.84 30.43 -8.83
N THR A 60 -38.50 30.31 -7.54
CA THR A 60 -37.91 31.42 -6.79
C THR A 60 -36.39 31.33 -6.92
N VAL A 61 -35.80 32.29 -7.63
CA VAL A 61 -34.35 32.42 -7.81
C VAL A 61 -33.77 33.08 -6.56
N THR A 62 -32.98 32.33 -5.79
CA THR A 62 -32.13 32.87 -4.72
C THR A 62 -30.90 33.54 -5.36
N PRO A 63 -30.55 34.80 -5.01
CA PRO A 63 -29.35 35.44 -5.52
C PRO A 63 -28.08 34.82 -4.89
N PRO A 64 -26.94 34.83 -5.61
CA PRO A 64 -25.67 34.30 -5.13
C PRO A 64 -25.12 35.12 -3.94
N PRO A 65 -24.31 34.51 -3.06
CA PRO A 65 -23.72 35.23 -1.94
C PRO A 65 -22.73 36.29 -2.41
N GLU A 66 -22.77 37.41 -1.70
CA GLU A 66 -22.03 38.66 -1.88
C GLU A 66 -20.51 38.44 -1.84
N THR A 67 -19.82 39.06 -2.80
CA THR A 67 -18.36 39.01 -2.94
C THR A 67 -17.74 39.98 -1.95
N VAL A 68 -17.00 39.48 -0.94
CA VAL A 68 -16.21 40.34 -0.06
C VAL A 68 -14.93 40.74 -0.79
N GLU A 69 -14.87 42.02 -1.15
CA GLU A 69 -13.73 42.67 -1.77
C GLU A 69 -12.60 42.88 -0.74
N VAL A 70 -11.51 42.13 -0.86
CA VAL A 70 -10.30 42.34 -0.04
C VAL A 70 -9.43 43.39 -0.73
N LYS A 71 -9.43 44.61 -0.18
CA LYS A 71 -8.52 45.69 -0.57
C LYS A 71 -7.05 45.30 -0.35
N PRO A 72 -6.14 45.52 -1.32
CA PRO A 72 -4.71 45.37 -1.09
C PRO A 72 -4.21 46.51 -0.18
N LEU A 73 -3.51 46.16 0.90
CA LEU A 73 -2.74 47.12 1.68
C LEU A 73 -1.51 47.55 0.87
N VAL A 74 -1.45 48.85 0.57
CA VAL A 74 -0.27 49.57 0.12
C VAL A 74 0.65 49.79 1.34
N PRO A 75 1.96 49.50 1.26
CA PRO A 75 2.89 49.96 2.27
C PRO A 75 3.35 51.38 1.91
N ASP A 76 2.97 52.34 2.75
CA ASP A 76 3.53 53.70 2.76
C ASP A 76 4.40 53.89 4.02
N GLU A 77 5.33 54.84 3.91
CA GLU A 77 6.59 55.07 4.64
C GLU A 77 6.62 55.12 6.19
N GLY A 78 7.81 54.78 6.76
CA GLY A 78 8.41 55.29 8.01
C GLY A 78 7.70 54.94 9.33
N ILE A 79 8.31 54.68 10.51
CA ILE A 79 9.45 55.24 11.25
C ILE A 79 9.75 54.22 12.43
N PRO A 80 10.67 54.47 13.38
CA PRO A 80 12.06 54.01 13.51
C PRO A 80 12.30 52.84 14.49
N LEU A 81 13.41 52.11 14.34
CA LEU A 81 13.91 51.18 15.35
C LEU A 81 14.73 51.93 16.43
N LYS A 82 14.32 51.80 17.69
CA LYS A 82 15.08 52.21 18.88
C LYS A 82 15.75 50.97 19.49
N PRO A 83 17.04 51.01 19.87
CA PRO A 83 17.77 49.83 20.32
C PRO A 83 17.56 49.56 21.81
N LEU A 84 17.65 48.28 22.21
CA LEU A 84 17.71 47.83 23.60
C LEU A 84 19.07 47.14 23.91
N PRO A 85 19.47 47.10 25.19
CA PRO A 85 20.82 47.49 25.62
C PRO A 85 21.81 46.34 25.82
N SER A 86 23.08 46.74 25.95
CA SER A 86 24.26 45.94 26.29
C SER A 86 24.31 45.50 27.76
N SER A 87 24.74 44.25 28.02
CA SER A 87 25.48 43.90 29.24
C SER A 87 26.52 42.82 28.95
N ALA A 88 27.76 43.10 29.36
CA ALA A 88 28.94 42.26 29.28
C ALA A 88 28.86 41.00 30.16
N GLY A 89 29.65 39.97 29.82
CA GLY A 89 29.86 38.78 30.64
C GLY A 89 30.69 37.68 29.96
N ASP A 90 32.02 37.84 30.03
CA ASP A 90 33.13 36.88 29.94
C ASP A 90 33.02 35.56 29.15
N ALA A 91 33.78 35.53 28.05
CA ALA A 91 34.28 34.32 27.39
C ALA A 91 35.60 33.89 28.03
N ALA A 92 35.52 33.12 29.12
CA ALA A 92 36.66 32.43 29.73
C ALA A 92 36.34 30.94 29.93
N ALA A 93 36.03 30.24 28.85
CA ALA A 93 36.11 28.79 28.78
C ALA A 93 36.03 28.38 27.31
N LEU A 94 37.17 28.35 26.61
CA LEU A 94 37.52 27.36 25.57
C LEU A 94 38.96 27.65 25.12
N GLY A 95 39.76 26.58 25.06
CA GLY A 95 41.23 26.58 25.08
C GLY A 95 41.96 27.22 23.89
N LYS A 96 43.27 27.37 24.09
CA LYS A 96 44.26 28.06 23.25
C LYS A 96 44.43 27.45 21.84
N PRO A 97 44.58 28.26 20.77
CA PRO A 97 44.97 27.77 19.45
C PRO A 97 46.48 27.49 19.37
N LEU A 98 46.85 26.35 18.80
CA LEU A 98 48.24 25.95 18.53
C LEU A 98 48.81 26.71 17.32
N SER A 99 50.04 27.19 17.48
CA SER A 99 50.79 28.00 16.54
C SER A 99 51.34 27.21 15.35
N VAL A 100 51.32 27.85 14.18
CA VAL A 100 51.94 27.40 12.93
C VAL A 100 53.45 27.69 12.98
N GLN A 101 54.27 26.69 12.70
CA GLN A 101 55.71 26.83 12.49
C GLN A 101 56.00 26.96 10.98
N ASN A 102 56.80 27.98 10.64
CA ASN A 102 57.30 28.30 9.31
C ASN A 102 58.27 27.23 8.78
N SER A 103 58.23 27.00 7.46
CA SER A 103 59.35 26.48 6.66
C SER A 103 59.24 26.99 5.20
N PRO A 104 60.37 27.12 4.47
CA PRO A 104 60.64 28.20 3.50
C PRO A 104 60.14 27.93 2.06
N PRO A 105 60.10 28.95 1.18
CA PRO A 105 59.54 28.81 -0.17
C PRO A 105 60.55 28.20 -1.15
N PRO A 106 60.14 27.25 -2.02
CA PRO A 106 60.87 26.91 -3.22
C PRO A 106 60.26 27.59 -4.47
N ALA A 107 61.12 28.32 -5.17
CA ALA A 107 61.21 28.58 -6.60
C ALA A 107 59.93 28.79 -7.44
N ALA A 108 59.83 30.00 -8.00
CA ALA A 108 59.01 30.31 -9.16
C ALA A 108 59.39 29.43 -10.36
N VAL A 109 58.44 28.62 -10.83
CA VAL A 109 58.45 28.02 -12.17
C VAL A 109 57.39 28.76 -12.97
N GLY A 110 57.84 29.46 -14.01
CA GLY A 110 56.95 30.16 -14.94
C GLY A 110 56.00 29.18 -15.62
N VAL A 111 54.71 29.42 -15.48
CA VAL A 111 53.67 28.72 -16.25
C VAL A 111 53.43 29.52 -17.52
N THR A 112 53.91 28.99 -18.65
CA THR A 112 53.51 29.41 -19.98
C THR A 112 52.02 29.15 -20.15
N ILE A 113 51.24 30.20 -20.39
CA ILE A 113 49.81 30.10 -20.72
C ILE A 113 49.71 29.64 -22.17
N HIS A 114 49.31 28.39 -22.39
CA HIS A 114 48.81 27.92 -23.69
C HIS A 114 47.28 28.10 -23.70
N PRO A 115 46.71 28.84 -24.66
CA PRO A 115 45.27 28.86 -24.85
C PRO A 115 44.89 27.65 -25.73
N GLU A 116 44.68 26.49 -25.11
CA GLU A 116 43.98 25.39 -25.76
C GLU A 116 42.63 25.19 -25.08
N THR A 117 41.56 25.50 -25.82
CA THR A 117 40.22 24.99 -25.55
C THR A 117 40.27 23.47 -25.50
N GLU A 118 40.21 22.92 -24.30
CA GLU A 118 40.15 21.49 -24.07
C GLU A 118 38.83 20.93 -24.66
N ILE A 119 38.96 20.06 -25.65
CA ILE A 119 37.86 19.34 -26.29
C ILE A 119 37.50 18.17 -25.38
N VAL A 120 36.24 18.09 -24.96
CA VAL A 120 35.73 16.97 -24.18
C VAL A 120 35.84 15.69 -25.01
N SER A 121 36.69 14.77 -24.57
CA SER A 121 37.05 13.54 -25.31
C SER A 121 35.92 12.51 -25.26
N GLY A 122 35.02 12.56 -26.25
CA GLY A 122 33.97 11.55 -26.51
C GLY A 122 33.43 11.53 -27.95
N LEU A 123 33.96 12.38 -28.82
CA LEU A 123 33.40 12.74 -30.14
C LEU A 123 33.89 11.85 -31.31
N ASN A 124 34.09 10.54 -31.10
CA ASN A 124 34.62 9.66 -32.16
C ASN A 124 33.94 8.29 -32.18
N GLN A 125 32.68 8.23 -32.60
CA GLN A 125 32.06 6.98 -33.06
C GLN A 125 31.18 7.21 -34.30
N LYS A 126 31.46 6.46 -35.38
CA LYS A 126 30.69 6.46 -36.63
C LYS A 126 29.35 5.75 -36.42
N ALA A 127 28.25 6.48 -36.61
CA ALA A 127 26.89 5.92 -36.66
C ALA A 127 26.60 5.29 -38.04
N LEU A 128 25.96 4.11 -38.04
CA LEU A 128 25.37 3.48 -39.23
C LEU A 128 23.84 3.38 -39.07
N ASN A 129 23.16 3.59 -40.20
CA ASN A 129 21.73 3.37 -40.53
C ASN A 129 20.69 4.47 -40.28
N GLN A 130 19.71 4.45 -41.20
CA GLN A 130 19.04 5.58 -41.83
C GLN A 130 17.67 5.91 -41.20
N LYS A 131 17.43 7.21 -40.95
CA LYS A 131 16.11 7.83 -40.83
C LYS A 131 16.14 9.17 -41.59
N ASN A 132 15.17 9.43 -42.46
CA ASN A 132 15.12 10.65 -43.28
C ASN A 132 14.38 11.77 -42.52
N GLY A 133 15.00 12.95 -42.44
CA GLY A 133 14.40 14.19 -41.90
C GLY A 133 15.43 15.32 -41.80
N SER A 134 15.00 16.55 -41.56
CA SER A 134 15.88 17.67 -41.23
C SER A 134 15.25 18.46 -40.10
N THR A 135 15.89 18.51 -38.94
CA THR A 135 15.37 19.23 -37.79
C THR A 135 15.96 20.63 -37.74
N ARG A 136 15.11 21.63 -37.53
CA ARG A 136 15.50 23.04 -37.41
C ARG A 136 15.89 23.34 -35.96
N LEU A 137 17.08 23.87 -35.73
CA LEU A 137 17.54 24.37 -34.43
C LEU A 137 17.50 25.90 -34.43
N LEU A 138 16.57 26.45 -33.66
CA LEU A 138 16.45 27.88 -33.39
C LEU A 138 17.30 28.21 -32.17
N VAL A 139 18.34 29.01 -32.37
CA VAL A 139 19.27 29.45 -31.32
C VAL A 139 18.98 30.92 -31.02
N ARG A 140 18.80 31.24 -29.74
CA ARG A 140 18.39 32.57 -29.29
C ARG A 140 19.12 32.98 -28.02
N LYS A 141 19.60 34.22 -27.98
CA LYS A 141 20.13 34.83 -26.75
C LYS A 141 19.00 35.30 -25.84
N LYS A 142 19.14 35.09 -24.52
CA LYS A 142 18.13 35.49 -23.53
C LYS A 142 17.86 37.01 -23.59
N GLY A 143 16.62 37.38 -23.91
CA GLY A 143 16.15 38.78 -23.98
C GLY A 143 15.99 39.39 -25.38
N GLU A 144 16.57 38.79 -26.43
CA GLU A 144 16.42 39.27 -27.82
C GLU A 144 15.19 38.68 -28.49
N LYS A 145 14.54 39.34 -29.47
CA LYS A 145 13.39 38.78 -30.21
C LYS A 145 13.78 37.98 -31.47
N THR A 146 15.03 38.06 -31.88
CA THR A 146 15.58 37.44 -33.10
C THR A 146 16.23 36.08 -32.78
N SER A 147 15.87 35.05 -33.54
CA SER A 147 16.46 33.71 -33.44
C SER A 147 17.30 33.42 -34.70
N GLN A 148 18.44 32.77 -34.54
CA GLN A 148 19.25 32.23 -35.64
C GLN A 148 18.83 30.79 -35.92
N GLU A 149 18.57 30.44 -37.18
CA GLU A 149 18.13 29.09 -37.59
C GLU A 149 19.31 28.29 -38.15
N TYR A 150 19.57 27.13 -37.55
CA TYR A 150 20.54 26.14 -38.02
C TYR A 150 19.80 24.87 -38.46
N LEU A 151 20.18 24.30 -39.60
CA LEU A 151 19.62 23.04 -40.08
C LEU A 151 20.48 21.87 -39.61
N ILE A 152 19.88 20.98 -38.81
CA ILE A 152 20.46 19.68 -38.48
C ILE A 152 19.97 18.70 -39.54
N SER A 153 20.76 18.52 -40.60
CA SER A 153 20.48 17.57 -41.67
C SER A 153 20.71 16.13 -41.19
N LEU A 154 19.67 15.28 -41.19
CA LEU A 154 19.82 13.89 -40.74
C LEU A 154 20.57 12.99 -41.74
N ASN A 155 21.02 13.48 -42.91
CA ASN A 155 22.08 12.87 -43.76
C ASN A 155 22.69 13.81 -44.83
N ASN A 156 23.92 13.48 -45.28
CA ASN A 156 24.61 14.06 -46.44
C ASN A 156 24.08 13.45 -47.75
N GLY A 157 23.15 14.12 -48.41
CA GLY A 157 22.72 13.81 -49.76
C GLY A 157 21.99 15.01 -50.36
N LEU A 158 22.40 15.43 -51.55
CA LEU A 158 21.76 16.50 -52.32
C LEU A 158 20.34 16.06 -52.71
N ALA A 159 19.34 16.39 -51.92
CA ALA A 159 17.94 16.31 -52.30
C ALA A 159 17.18 17.54 -51.76
N GLN A 160 16.40 18.14 -52.65
CA GLN A 160 15.62 19.36 -52.45
C GLN A 160 14.74 19.31 -51.20
N ALA A 161 14.64 20.49 -50.59
CA ALA A 161 13.76 20.81 -49.47
C ALA A 161 12.30 20.41 -49.76
N ALA A 162 11.86 19.31 -49.15
CA ALA A 162 10.46 19.12 -48.80
C ALA A 162 10.30 19.62 -47.37
N ASN A 163 9.45 20.64 -47.18
CA ASN A 163 9.09 21.21 -45.89
C ASN A 163 8.41 20.11 -45.03
N PRO A 164 8.96 19.66 -43.89
CA PRO A 164 8.19 18.86 -42.95
C PRO A 164 7.33 19.82 -42.12
N GLU A 165 6.16 20.20 -42.64
CA GLU A 165 5.14 20.85 -41.83
C GLU A 165 4.68 19.86 -40.75
N GLY A 166 5.16 20.07 -39.52
CA GLY A 166 4.80 19.28 -38.34
C GLY A 166 5.93 19.05 -37.34
N GLU A 167 7.21 19.18 -37.73
CA GLU A 167 8.32 19.06 -36.78
C GLU A 167 8.47 20.37 -35.97
N ARG A 168 8.19 20.30 -34.65
CA ARG A 168 8.46 21.42 -33.74
C ARG A 168 9.98 21.71 -33.77
N PRO A 169 10.41 22.94 -34.09
CA PRO A 169 11.83 23.27 -34.12
C PRO A 169 12.44 23.13 -32.73
N MET A 170 13.69 22.67 -32.69
CA MET A 170 14.50 22.60 -31.48
C MET A 170 14.86 24.03 -31.06
N GLU A 171 14.60 24.42 -29.81
CA GLU A 171 14.84 25.80 -29.34
C GLU A 171 15.95 25.80 -28.28
N LEU A 172 17.05 26.52 -28.54
CA LEU A 172 18.18 26.69 -27.62
C LEU A 172 18.24 28.15 -27.12
N VAL A 173 18.12 28.33 -25.81
CA VAL A 173 18.23 29.63 -25.13
C VAL A 173 19.35 29.57 -24.10
N ALA A 174 20.24 30.57 -24.08
CA ALA A 174 21.30 30.70 -23.06
C ALA A 174 21.70 32.16 -22.87
N ASP A 175 22.51 32.43 -21.85
CA ASP A 175 23.09 33.75 -21.58
C ASP A 175 24.21 34.07 -22.59
N GLU A 176 25.09 33.10 -22.87
CA GLU A 176 26.17 33.20 -23.85
C GLU A 176 26.12 32.05 -24.87
N GLN A 177 26.42 32.35 -26.13
CA GLN A 177 26.43 31.40 -27.25
C GLN A 177 27.58 31.72 -28.20
N GLU A 178 28.30 30.69 -28.60
CA GLU A 178 29.41 30.74 -29.55
C GLU A 178 29.23 29.64 -30.61
N PHE A 179 29.45 29.97 -31.88
CA PHE A 179 29.44 29.00 -32.98
C PHE A 179 30.81 28.95 -33.65
N ASP A 180 31.45 27.79 -33.57
CA ASP A 180 32.69 27.50 -34.29
C ASP A 180 32.36 27.00 -35.69
N GLN A 181 32.61 27.82 -36.71
CA GLN A 181 32.32 27.49 -38.11
C GLN A 181 33.18 26.34 -38.67
N ASN A 182 34.41 26.17 -38.17
CA ASN A 182 35.34 25.17 -38.69
C ASN A 182 34.98 23.77 -38.17
N ARG A 183 34.65 23.68 -36.89
CA ARG A 183 34.25 22.43 -36.23
C ARG A 183 32.75 22.19 -36.28
N GLN A 184 31.97 23.20 -36.67
CA GLN A 184 30.50 23.18 -36.67
C GLN A 184 29.92 22.81 -35.29
N ILE A 185 30.50 23.39 -34.23
CA ILE A 185 30.10 23.17 -32.83
C ILE A 185 29.45 24.44 -32.29
N ILE A 186 28.25 24.31 -31.71
CA ILE A 186 27.59 25.36 -30.95
C ILE A 186 27.92 25.14 -29.47
N THR A 187 28.51 26.13 -28.80
CA THR A 187 28.72 26.13 -27.35
C THR A 187 27.82 27.17 -26.70
N ALA A 188 26.97 26.75 -25.76
CA ALA A 188 26.11 27.62 -24.97
C ALA A 188 26.51 27.55 -23.48
N ARG A 189 26.53 28.69 -22.80
CA ARG A 189 26.91 28.81 -21.39
C ARG A 189 25.94 29.71 -20.62
N GLY A 190 25.65 29.34 -19.38
CA GLY A 190 24.80 30.11 -18.45
C GLY A 190 23.31 29.93 -18.73
N ASN A 191 22.58 29.40 -17.74
CA ASN A 191 21.13 29.20 -17.76
C ASN A 191 20.62 28.55 -19.06
N VAL A 192 21.35 27.54 -19.56
CA VAL A 192 21.03 26.91 -20.85
C VAL A 192 19.69 26.21 -20.74
N THR A 193 18.81 26.43 -21.72
CA THR A 193 17.54 25.73 -21.88
C THR A 193 17.43 25.26 -23.34
N LEU A 194 17.43 23.95 -23.54
CA LEU A 194 17.18 23.31 -24.84
C LEU A 194 15.81 22.63 -24.82
N ARG A 195 14.96 22.94 -25.79
CA ARG A 195 13.64 22.33 -25.97
C ARG A 195 13.66 21.46 -27.20
N PHE A 196 13.39 20.17 -27.05
CA PHE A 196 13.40 19.19 -28.14
C PHE A 196 12.46 18.04 -27.82
N ALA A 197 11.80 17.45 -28.83
CA ALA A 197 11.02 16.21 -28.68
C ALA A 197 10.12 16.16 -27.41
N GLN A 198 9.31 17.21 -27.21
CA GLN A 198 8.42 17.37 -26.03
C GLN A 198 9.13 17.35 -24.65
N SER A 199 10.46 17.53 -24.65
CA SER A 199 11.32 17.54 -23.48
C SER A 199 11.98 18.90 -23.29
N VAL A 200 12.30 19.23 -22.05
CA VAL A 200 13.05 20.44 -21.68
C VAL A 200 14.32 20.02 -20.95
N LEU A 201 15.47 20.38 -21.51
CA LEU A 201 16.79 20.16 -20.93
C LEU A 201 17.34 21.48 -20.42
N THR A 202 17.77 21.54 -19.17
CA THR A 202 18.49 22.69 -18.60
C THR A 202 19.86 22.26 -18.10
N ALA A 203 20.87 23.11 -18.26
CA ALA A 203 22.25 22.87 -17.82
C ALA A 203 23.04 24.18 -17.68
N ASP A 204 24.24 24.09 -17.08
CA ASP A 204 25.19 25.21 -17.01
C ASP A 204 25.90 25.44 -18.34
N ARG A 205 26.26 24.35 -19.03
CA ARG A 205 26.92 24.34 -20.34
C ARG A 205 26.29 23.30 -21.26
N LEU A 206 26.16 23.65 -22.54
CA LEU A 206 25.73 22.73 -23.59
C LEU A 206 26.63 22.89 -24.82
N GLN A 207 27.09 21.77 -25.37
CA GLN A 207 27.79 21.72 -26.64
C GLN A 207 27.01 20.87 -27.63
N ILE A 208 26.78 21.38 -28.83
CA ILE A 208 26.11 20.66 -29.92
C ILE A 208 27.10 20.55 -31.08
N ASN A 209 27.54 19.33 -31.37
CA ASN A 209 28.34 19.02 -32.54
C ASN A 209 27.38 18.66 -33.69
N LEU A 210 27.27 19.55 -34.69
CA LEU A 210 26.34 19.39 -35.81
C LEU A 210 26.73 18.21 -36.74
N PRO A 211 28.01 18.00 -37.11
CA PRO A 211 28.44 16.83 -37.89
C PRO A 211 28.13 15.48 -37.24
N GLU A 212 28.46 15.34 -35.95
CA GLU A 212 28.28 14.09 -35.20
C GLU A 212 26.86 13.93 -34.66
N LYS A 213 26.08 15.00 -34.67
CA LYS A 213 24.70 15.03 -34.16
C LYS A 213 24.68 14.56 -32.71
N LEU A 214 25.63 15.06 -31.93
CA LEU A 214 25.78 14.82 -30.50
C LEU A 214 25.59 16.12 -29.73
N ALA A 215 24.76 16.09 -28.70
CA ALA A 215 24.70 17.13 -27.68
C ALA A 215 25.34 16.62 -26.38
N VAL A 216 26.21 17.43 -25.78
CA VAL A 216 26.82 17.19 -24.47
C VAL A 216 26.45 18.34 -23.55
N ALA A 217 25.65 18.07 -22.52
CA ALA A 217 25.31 19.01 -21.47
C ALA A 217 26.09 18.69 -20.20
N GLU A 218 26.61 19.71 -19.53
CA GLU A 218 27.43 19.60 -18.33
C GLU A 218 26.97 20.63 -17.29
N GLY A 219 26.97 20.22 -16.02
CA GLY A 219 26.62 21.07 -14.88
C GLY A 219 25.10 21.17 -14.65
N GLN A 220 24.64 20.63 -13.51
CA GLN A 220 23.24 20.64 -13.06
C GLN A 220 22.25 20.30 -14.16
N VAL A 221 22.47 19.17 -14.84
CA VAL A 221 21.64 18.78 -15.97
C VAL A 221 20.28 18.31 -15.45
N ILE A 222 19.19 18.91 -15.95
CA ILE A 222 17.82 18.49 -15.65
C ILE A 222 17.08 18.30 -16.97
N LEU A 223 16.61 17.09 -17.22
CA LEU A 223 15.73 16.73 -18.32
C LEU A 223 14.33 16.46 -17.77
N THR A 224 13.36 17.27 -18.19
CA THR A 224 11.94 17.08 -17.88
C THR A 224 11.20 16.59 -19.13
N ARG A 225 10.46 15.50 -19.01
CA ARG A 225 9.59 14.94 -20.06
C ARG A 225 8.25 14.54 -19.44
N GLY A 226 7.19 15.30 -19.71
CA GLY A 226 5.91 15.12 -19.02
C GLY A 226 6.07 15.31 -17.51
N ASP A 227 5.62 14.33 -16.72
CA ASP A 227 5.75 14.31 -15.26
C ASP A 227 7.04 13.60 -14.78
N GLN A 228 7.89 13.14 -15.70
CA GLN A 228 9.14 12.47 -15.39
C GLN A 228 10.30 13.46 -15.30
N ILE A 229 11.15 13.29 -14.27
CA ILE A 229 12.29 14.18 -14.03
C ILE A 229 13.56 13.34 -13.94
N LEU A 230 14.52 13.64 -14.81
CA LEU A 230 15.85 13.06 -14.83
C LEU A 230 16.87 14.16 -14.59
N ARG A 231 17.84 13.92 -13.72
CA ARG A 231 18.90 14.83 -13.33
C ARG A 231 20.24 14.12 -13.41
N GLY A 232 21.33 14.85 -13.60
CA GLY A 232 22.68 14.28 -13.64
C GLY A 232 23.78 15.33 -13.83
N ASP A 233 25.03 14.90 -13.75
CA ASP A 233 26.19 15.80 -13.87
C ASP A 233 26.55 16.09 -15.32
N ARG A 234 26.39 15.06 -16.17
CA ARG A 234 26.67 15.11 -17.60
C ARG A 234 25.66 14.30 -18.37
N PHE A 235 25.18 14.85 -19.48
CA PHE A 235 24.19 14.25 -20.37
C PHE A 235 24.70 14.28 -21.80
N GLU A 236 24.80 13.10 -22.42
CA GLU A 236 25.18 12.91 -23.81
C GLU A 236 23.95 12.44 -24.59
N TYR A 237 23.63 13.09 -25.71
CA TYR A 237 22.44 12.80 -26.50
C TYR A 237 22.72 12.74 -27.99
N TYR A 238 22.44 11.59 -28.60
CA TYR A 238 22.61 11.33 -30.02
C TYR A 238 21.28 11.56 -30.75
N PHE A 239 21.18 12.67 -31.48
CA PHE A 239 19.92 13.10 -32.11
C PHE A 239 19.35 12.09 -33.12
N VAL A 240 20.21 11.35 -33.82
CA VAL A 240 19.77 10.38 -34.85
C VAL A 240 19.16 9.13 -34.22
N GLN A 241 19.74 8.69 -33.11
CA GLN A 241 19.43 7.40 -32.50
C GLN A 241 18.35 7.50 -31.43
N ASP A 242 17.97 8.71 -31.00
CA ASP A 242 17.09 8.92 -29.84
C ASP A 242 17.64 8.15 -28.61
N SER A 243 18.97 8.21 -28.47
CA SER A 243 19.73 7.50 -27.44
C SER A 243 20.66 8.47 -26.71
N GLY A 244 21.01 8.12 -25.47
CA GLY A 244 21.87 8.97 -24.67
C GLY A 244 22.39 8.31 -23.41
N VAL A 245 23.34 9.00 -22.77
CA VAL A 245 24.01 8.57 -21.54
C VAL A 245 23.91 9.68 -20.52
N VAL A 246 23.48 9.35 -19.31
CA VAL A 246 23.45 10.25 -18.16
C VAL A 246 24.41 9.70 -17.11
N PHE A 247 25.35 10.52 -16.67
CA PHE A 247 26.29 10.20 -15.60
C PHE A 247 25.79 10.76 -14.27
N ASN A 248 25.94 9.97 -13.20
CA ASN A 248 25.42 10.25 -11.85
C ASN A 248 23.93 10.62 -11.88
N ALA A 249 23.17 9.82 -12.60
CA ALA A 249 21.75 10.04 -12.83
C ALA A 249 20.96 9.93 -11.52
N ASN A 250 20.06 10.88 -11.27
CA ASN A 250 19.04 10.81 -10.23
C ASN A 250 17.71 11.35 -10.75
N GLY A 251 16.59 10.93 -10.18
CA GLY A 251 15.31 11.36 -10.71
C GLY A 251 14.11 10.80 -10.00
N GLU A 252 12.95 11.14 -10.56
CA GLU A 252 11.64 10.71 -10.09
C GLU A 252 10.85 10.14 -11.26
N ILE A 253 10.29 8.96 -11.03
CA ILE A 253 9.38 8.28 -11.93
C ILE A 253 7.98 8.38 -11.33
N PHE A 254 7.05 8.99 -12.07
CA PHE A 254 5.63 9.01 -11.73
C PHE A 254 4.90 7.95 -12.55
N GLN A 255 4.58 6.82 -11.92
CA GLN A 255 4.06 5.61 -12.59
C GLN A 255 2.74 5.84 -13.37
N PRO A 256 1.76 6.63 -12.87
CA PRO A 256 0.48 6.78 -13.56
C PRO A 256 0.60 7.36 -14.98
N SER A 257 1.59 8.22 -15.24
CA SER A 257 1.80 8.89 -16.53
C SER A 257 2.96 8.33 -17.36
N THR A 258 3.75 7.38 -16.84
CA THR A 258 4.97 6.88 -17.50
C THR A 258 4.74 6.44 -18.95
N ALA A 259 3.65 5.71 -19.23
CA ALA A 259 3.34 5.24 -20.59
C ALA A 259 3.04 6.37 -21.58
N ARG A 260 2.42 7.47 -21.11
CA ARG A 260 2.17 8.67 -21.91
C ARG A 260 3.46 9.46 -22.10
N ASP A 261 4.23 9.63 -21.03
CA ASP A 261 5.37 10.53 -20.98
C ASP A 261 6.62 9.94 -21.64
N LEU A 262 6.80 8.62 -21.60
CA LEU A 262 7.92 7.91 -22.25
C LEU A 262 7.55 7.30 -23.61
N GLY A 263 6.27 7.36 -24.01
CA GLY A 263 5.81 6.85 -25.30
C GLY A 263 6.24 7.74 -26.47
N GLN A 264 6.56 7.14 -27.62
CA GLN A 264 6.72 7.88 -28.88
C GLN A 264 5.32 8.27 -29.38
N THR A 265 4.93 9.54 -29.21
CA THR A 265 3.68 10.05 -29.81
C THR A 265 3.85 10.23 -31.32
N LEU A 266 2.82 9.90 -32.09
CA LEU A 266 2.77 10.19 -33.53
C LEU A 266 2.86 11.71 -33.77
N PRO A 267 3.51 12.19 -34.84
CA PRO A 267 3.69 13.62 -35.12
C PRO A 267 2.39 14.45 -35.17
N THR A 268 1.24 13.78 -35.35
CA THR A 268 -0.09 14.38 -35.52
C THR A 268 -0.98 14.33 -34.27
N ASP A 269 -0.49 13.83 -33.13
CA ASP A 269 -1.30 13.74 -31.90
C ASP A 269 -1.53 15.12 -31.27
N VAL A 270 -2.77 15.63 -31.41
CA VAL A 270 -3.23 16.92 -30.88
C VAL A 270 -3.53 16.84 -29.37
N GLY A 271 -3.60 15.62 -28.79
CA GLY A 271 -3.80 15.38 -27.37
C GLY A 271 -2.54 15.57 -26.51
N ALA A 272 -1.36 15.62 -27.12
CA ALA A 272 -0.08 15.93 -26.47
C ALA A 272 0.12 17.45 -26.32
N GLY A 273 -0.90 18.11 -25.77
CA GLY A 273 -0.83 19.50 -25.32
C GLY A 273 0.22 19.62 -24.23
N SER A 274 1.40 20.09 -24.64
CA SER A 274 2.54 20.38 -23.79
C SER A 274 2.17 21.35 -22.66
N SER A 275 1.93 20.83 -21.47
CA SER A 275 2.17 21.57 -20.23
C SER A 275 3.67 21.71 -20.06
N PHE A 276 4.27 22.68 -20.76
CA PHE A 276 5.60 23.14 -20.38
C PHE A 276 5.46 23.73 -18.97
N ALA A 277 6.13 23.12 -18.00
CA ALA A 277 6.17 23.60 -16.62
C ALA A 277 6.39 25.12 -16.61
N THR A 278 5.45 25.85 -16.00
CA THR A 278 5.56 27.30 -15.85
C THR A 278 6.82 27.64 -15.04
N LEU A 279 7.26 28.91 -15.06
CA LEU A 279 8.35 29.31 -14.17
C LEU A 279 8.04 28.95 -12.71
N THR A 280 6.78 29.08 -12.30
CA THR A 280 6.27 28.68 -10.98
C THR A 280 6.46 27.19 -10.72
N ASP A 281 6.13 26.33 -11.68
CA ASP A 281 6.32 24.87 -11.53
C ASP A 281 7.80 24.50 -11.44
N ARG A 282 8.66 25.16 -12.23
CA ARG A 282 10.11 24.95 -12.17
C ARG A 282 10.73 25.43 -10.86
N LEU A 283 10.24 26.55 -10.32
CA LEU A 283 10.65 27.04 -9.01
C LEU A 283 10.15 26.11 -7.90
N ALA A 284 8.94 25.56 -8.02
CA ALA A 284 8.42 24.56 -7.09
C ALA A 284 9.25 23.27 -7.11
N LEU A 285 9.71 22.80 -8.29
CA LEU A 285 10.60 21.64 -8.41
C LEU A 285 11.99 21.83 -7.80
N ASN A 286 12.41 23.07 -7.57
CA ASN A 286 13.68 23.42 -6.92
C ASN A 286 13.50 23.84 -5.45
N GLN A 287 12.27 23.84 -4.93
CA GLN A 287 12.00 24.07 -3.51
C GLN A 287 12.23 22.80 -2.67
N PRO A 288 12.49 22.97 -1.36
CA PRO A 288 12.47 21.86 -0.42
C PRO A 288 11.15 21.08 -0.48
N LEU A 289 11.17 19.82 -0.05
CA LEU A 289 10.00 18.94 -0.05
C LEU A 289 8.81 19.57 0.67
N GLN A 290 7.66 19.58 -0.02
CA GLN A 290 6.39 20.08 0.49
C GLN A 290 5.24 19.12 0.15
N ARG A 291 4.15 19.24 0.91
CA ARG A 291 2.87 18.52 0.68
C ARG A 291 3.04 17.00 0.61
N ILE A 292 3.68 16.45 1.63
CA ILE A 292 3.88 15.01 1.74
C ILE A 292 2.53 14.39 2.13
N THR A 293 1.99 13.60 1.22
CA THR A 293 0.73 12.88 1.40
C THR A 293 0.99 11.38 1.24
N THR A 294 0.32 10.57 2.03
CA THR A 294 0.40 9.11 1.91
C THR A 294 -0.78 8.54 1.14
N GLY A 295 -0.49 7.66 0.20
CA GLY A 295 -1.49 6.83 -0.48
C GLY A 295 -1.66 5.47 0.22
N GLU A 296 -2.58 4.65 -0.29
CA GLU A 296 -2.59 3.23 0.04
C GLU A 296 -1.35 2.57 -0.55
N GLY A 297 -0.50 2.00 0.32
CA GLY A 297 0.69 1.27 -0.07
C GLY A 297 0.41 -0.18 -0.44
N PHE A 298 1.47 -0.94 -0.75
CA PHE A 298 1.38 -2.38 -0.95
C PHE A 298 1.34 -3.13 0.38
N GLN A 299 0.46 -4.13 0.49
CA GLN A 299 0.40 -5.03 1.63
C GLN A 299 0.49 -6.51 1.18
N PHE A 300 1.40 -7.24 1.81
CA PHE A 300 1.60 -8.68 1.66
C PHE A 300 1.21 -9.35 2.96
N VAL A 301 0.31 -10.33 2.90
CA VAL A 301 -0.11 -11.12 4.06
C VAL A 301 0.14 -12.58 3.72
N VAL A 302 0.90 -13.26 4.55
CA VAL A 302 1.28 -14.67 4.39
C VAL A 302 0.93 -15.40 5.69
N GLY A 303 0.38 -16.61 5.64
CA GLY A 303 0.14 -17.42 6.83
C GLY A 303 -1.19 -18.17 6.86
N GLY A 304 -1.56 -18.69 8.03
CA GLY A 304 -2.79 -19.44 8.28
C GLY A 304 -4.03 -18.57 8.05
N GLN A 305 -4.44 -18.45 6.79
CA GLN A 305 -5.62 -17.71 6.39
C GLN A 305 -6.79 -18.68 6.33
N ASP A 306 -7.72 -18.52 7.28
CA ASP A 306 -9.04 -19.09 7.13
C ASP A 306 -9.79 -18.32 6.01
N PRO A 307 -10.19 -18.97 4.90
CA PRO A 307 -10.93 -18.32 3.82
C PRO A 307 -12.24 -17.66 4.32
N SER A 308 -12.82 -18.17 5.41
CA SER A 308 -14.05 -17.63 6.01
C SER A 308 -13.83 -16.33 6.80
N ARG A 309 -12.58 -16.00 7.15
CA ARG A 309 -12.24 -14.82 7.99
C ARG A 309 -11.89 -13.56 7.21
N ARG A 310 -11.84 -13.60 5.87
CA ARG A 310 -11.61 -12.39 5.06
C ARG A 310 -12.64 -11.28 5.31
N ASP A 311 -13.85 -11.63 5.77
CA ASP A 311 -14.95 -10.67 5.91
C ASP A 311 -15.10 -10.08 7.33
N ARG A 312 -14.46 -10.63 8.38
CA ARG A 312 -14.72 -10.22 9.79
C ARG A 312 -13.56 -9.53 10.52
N GLN A 313 -12.33 -9.65 10.04
CA GLN A 313 -11.22 -8.85 10.57
C GLN A 313 -10.99 -7.65 9.67
N ASN A 314 -10.78 -6.47 10.27
CA ASN A 314 -10.09 -5.32 9.66
C ASN A 314 -8.62 -5.66 9.28
N ILE A 315 -8.34 -6.89 8.86
CA ILE A 315 -7.23 -7.15 7.96
C ILE A 315 -7.79 -6.67 6.63
N SER A 316 -7.43 -5.44 6.28
CA SER A 316 -7.58 -4.90 4.94
C SER A 316 -7.44 -6.06 3.97
N SER A 317 -8.54 -6.46 3.30
CA SER A 317 -8.46 -7.24 2.06
C SER A 317 -7.29 -6.66 1.33
N PRO A 318 -6.22 -7.41 0.94
CA PRO A 318 -4.96 -6.82 0.48
C PRO A 318 -5.30 -5.78 -0.58
N SER A 319 -5.39 -4.53 -0.13
CA SER A 319 -5.83 -3.45 -0.96
C SER A 319 -4.56 -3.21 -1.73
N GLY A 320 -4.63 -3.57 -3.01
CA GLY A 320 -3.50 -3.39 -3.91
C GLY A 320 -3.37 -1.89 -4.13
N GLY A 321 -2.85 -1.19 -3.13
CA GLY A 321 -2.34 0.15 -3.28
C GLY A 321 -1.22 0.14 -4.31
N THR A 322 -1.05 1.24 -5.03
CA THR A 322 -0.01 1.41 -6.04
C THR A 322 1.08 2.31 -5.47
N ILE A 323 2.35 1.99 -5.72
CA ILE A 323 3.43 2.97 -5.50
C ILE A 323 3.39 3.93 -6.68
N ASN A 324 2.93 5.15 -6.42
CA ASN A 324 2.68 6.13 -7.48
C ASN A 324 3.97 6.85 -7.91
N ARG A 325 4.89 7.08 -6.97
CA ARG A 325 6.13 7.81 -7.20
C ARG A 325 7.33 7.04 -6.67
N VAL A 326 8.35 6.89 -7.53
CA VAL A 326 9.61 6.22 -7.19
C VAL A 326 10.77 7.15 -7.52
N ARG A 327 11.68 7.36 -6.58
CA ARG A 327 12.96 8.00 -6.81
C ARG A 327 13.98 6.96 -7.25
N PHE A 328 14.89 7.36 -8.13
CA PHE A 328 16.02 6.52 -8.52
C PHE A 328 17.33 7.28 -8.49
N GLN A 329 18.41 6.53 -8.35
CA GLN A 329 19.79 6.95 -8.59
C GLN A 329 20.54 5.86 -9.35
N ALA A 330 21.44 6.25 -10.23
CA ALA A 330 22.32 5.34 -10.95
C ALA A 330 23.65 6.05 -11.28
N GLU A 331 24.76 5.33 -11.24
CA GLU A 331 26.07 5.87 -11.63
C GLU A 331 26.10 6.23 -13.13
N ARG A 332 25.50 5.36 -13.94
CA ARG A 332 25.36 5.58 -15.38
C ARG A 332 24.03 5.03 -15.85
N LEU A 333 23.29 5.85 -16.58
CA LEU A 333 22.00 5.53 -17.20
C LEU A 333 22.10 5.74 -18.71
N ASN A 334 22.03 4.66 -19.47
CA ASN A 334 21.97 4.68 -20.93
C ASN A 334 20.50 4.46 -21.35
N PHE A 335 19.97 5.26 -22.26
CA PHE A 335 18.68 5.00 -22.89
C PHE A 335 18.83 4.88 -24.40
N ASP A 336 18.07 3.97 -24.99
CA ASP A 336 18.02 3.70 -26.42
C ASP A 336 16.56 3.46 -26.79
N GLY A 337 15.87 4.54 -27.18
CA GLY A 337 14.43 4.55 -27.40
C GLY A 337 13.63 4.01 -26.20
N LYS A 338 13.12 2.77 -26.32
CA LYS A 338 12.27 2.11 -25.31
C LYS A 338 13.01 1.32 -24.25
N VAL A 339 14.34 1.19 -24.37
CA VAL A 339 15.17 0.40 -23.45
C VAL A 339 16.08 1.33 -22.65
N TRP A 340 16.03 1.20 -21.33
CA TRP A 340 16.85 1.97 -20.41
C TRP A 340 17.73 1.01 -19.62
N ASN A 341 19.03 1.22 -19.63
CA ASN A 341 20.02 0.40 -18.94
C ASN A 341 20.76 1.27 -17.92
N ALA A 342 20.76 0.86 -16.68
CA ALA A 342 21.35 1.59 -15.58
C ALA A 342 22.34 0.71 -14.82
N THR A 343 23.39 1.32 -14.27
CA THR A 343 24.40 0.65 -13.44
C THR A 343 24.43 1.26 -12.04
N ASN A 344 24.68 0.42 -11.04
CA ASN A 344 24.65 0.77 -9.61
C ASN A 344 23.38 1.54 -9.22
N VAL A 345 22.24 0.92 -9.50
CA VAL A 345 20.92 1.53 -9.36
C VAL A 345 20.45 1.43 -7.92
N ARG A 346 19.90 2.52 -7.41
CA ARG A 346 19.17 2.59 -6.14
C ARG A 346 17.76 3.10 -6.43
N LEU A 347 16.74 2.47 -5.87
CA LEU A 347 15.33 2.81 -6.04
C LEU A 347 14.66 2.96 -4.68
N THR A 348 13.83 3.98 -4.48
CA THR A 348 13.07 4.16 -3.24
C THR A 348 11.75 4.89 -3.48
N ASN A 349 10.74 4.56 -2.69
CA ASN A 349 9.48 5.29 -2.56
C ASN A 349 9.52 6.33 -1.43
N ASP A 350 10.64 6.46 -0.71
CA ASP A 350 10.81 7.40 0.38
C ASP A 350 11.01 8.83 -0.15
N PRO A 351 10.21 9.82 0.25
CA PRO A 351 10.47 11.21 -0.11
C PRO A 351 11.77 11.73 0.51
N PHE A 352 12.23 11.18 1.64
CA PHE A 352 13.33 11.75 2.41
C PHE A 352 14.67 11.06 2.14
N SER A 353 15.74 11.79 2.46
CA SER A 353 17.12 11.29 2.45
C SER A 353 17.73 11.41 3.84
N PRO A 354 18.43 10.38 4.36
CA PRO A 354 18.58 9.07 3.74
C PRO A 354 17.27 8.26 3.72
N PRO A 355 17.05 7.41 2.69
CA PRO A 355 15.85 6.60 2.62
C PRO A 355 15.86 5.48 3.66
N GLU A 356 14.69 5.20 4.25
CA GLU A 356 14.48 4.09 5.20
C GLU A 356 14.35 2.74 4.49
N LEU A 357 13.89 2.73 3.25
CA LEU A 357 13.78 1.53 2.42
C LEU A 357 14.26 1.85 1.02
N GLU A 358 15.20 1.07 0.51
CA GLU A 358 15.62 1.17 -0.88
C GLU A 358 15.97 -0.19 -1.49
N VAL A 359 15.83 -0.30 -2.81
CA VAL A 359 16.29 -1.45 -3.59
C VAL A 359 17.57 -1.05 -4.30
N ARG A 360 18.66 -1.77 -4.07
CA ARG A 360 19.95 -1.60 -4.74
C ARG A 360 20.17 -2.73 -5.74
N ALA A 361 20.72 -2.43 -6.92
CA ALA A 361 21.07 -3.43 -7.93
C ALA A 361 22.34 -3.03 -8.68
N ASN A 362 23.15 -4.01 -9.08
CA ASN A 362 24.39 -3.74 -9.84
C ASN A 362 24.07 -3.22 -11.24
N SER A 363 23.03 -3.76 -11.86
CA SER A 363 22.47 -3.23 -13.11
C SER A 363 20.96 -3.37 -13.12
N ALA A 364 20.30 -2.45 -13.82
CA ALA A 364 18.88 -2.55 -14.11
C ALA A 364 18.60 -2.27 -15.58
N THR A 365 17.70 -3.04 -16.17
CA THR A 365 17.23 -2.86 -17.55
C THR A 365 15.72 -2.68 -17.52
N PHE A 366 15.25 -1.51 -17.88
CA PHE A 366 13.84 -1.20 -18.04
C PHE A 366 13.45 -1.24 -19.51
N ARG A 367 12.33 -1.89 -19.84
CA ARG A 367 11.80 -2.03 -21.20
C ARG A 367 10.30 -1.82 -21.21
N SER A 368 9.81 -0.93 -22.07
CA SER A 368 8.37 -0.82 -22.34
C SER A 368 7.97 -1.81 -23.44
N SER A 369 7.26 -2.88 -23.07
CA SER A 369 6.93 -4.03 -23.93
C SER A 369 5.53 -3.96 -24.58
N GLY A 370 4.74 -2.96 -24.23
CA GLY A 370 3.41 -2.67 -24.79
C GLY A 370 2.80 -1.41 -24.17
N PRO A 371 1.60 -0.95 -24.59
CA PRO A 371 0.99 0.28 -24.06
C PRO A 371 0.65 0.25 -22.56
N PHE A 372 0.73 -0.91 -21.90
CA PHE A 372 0.38 -1.09 -20.48
C PHE A 372 1.35 -2.00 -19.70
N THR A 373 2.49 -2.39 -20.28
CA THR A 373 3.39 -3.38 -19.66
C THR A 373 4.83 -2.91 -19.74
N ASP A 374 5.37 -2.54 -18.59
CA ASP A 374 6.77 -2.20 -18.43
C ASP A 374 7.50 -3.32 -17.66
N GLU A 375 8.71 -3.66 -18.07
CA GLU A 375 9.53 -4.71 -17.44
C GLU A 375 10.83 -4.10 -16.91
N LEU A 376 11.11 -4.28 -15.62
CA LEU A 376 12.36 -3.92 -14.96
C LEU A 376 13.11 -5.17 -14.55
N ARG A 377 14.18 -5.49 -15.27
CA ARG A 377 15.13 -6.54 -14.89
C ARG A 377 16.22 -5.95 -14.03
N MET A 378 16.59 -6.63 -12.94
CA MET A 378 17.66 -6.20 -12.04
C MET A 378 18.62 -7.35 -11.80
N SER A 379 19.92 -7.04 -11.74
CA SER A 379 20.96 -8.00 -11.38
C SER A 379 21.43 -7.80 -9.95
N ASN A 380 21.59 -8.91 -9.21
CA ASN A 380 22.04 -8.90 -7.82
C ASN A 380 21.29 -7.90 -6.94
N SER A 381 19.95 -7.88 -7.05
CA SER A 381 19.17 -6.88 -6.35
C SER A 381 19.03 -7.21 -4.86
N GLN A 382 19.15 -6.17 -4.05
CA GLN A 382 19.17 -6.21 -2.60
C GLN A 382 18.21 -5.15 -2.07
N LEU A 383 17.51 -5.48 -1.00
CA LEU A 383 16.64 -4.59 -0.28
C LEU A 383 17.35 -4.13 0.98
N VAL A 384 17.44 -2.82 1.17
CA VAL A 384 18.19 -2.17 2.23
C VAL A 384 17.23 -1.41 3.13
N PHE A 385 17.22 -1.77 4.41
CA PHE A 385 16.41 -1.15 5.45
C PHE A 385 17.28 -0.29 6.36
N ASP A 386 16.84 0.94 6.62
CA ASP A 386 17.48 1.91 7.50
C ASP A 386 18.99 2.10 7.22
N GLN A 387 19.40 1.88 5.96
CA GLN A 387 20.81 1.88 5.54
C GLN A 387 21.72 0.88 6.27
N ARG A 388 21.15 -0.09 6.99
CA ARG A 388 21.88 -1.01 7.89
C ARG A 388 21.64 -2.47 7.58
N VAL A 389 20.38 -2.85 7.38
CA VAL A 389 20.01 -4.25 7.17
C VAL A 389 19.83 -4.49 5.69
N VAL A 390 20.57 -5.45 5.14
CA VAL A 390 20.56 -5.79 3.72
C VAL A 390 20.01 -7.20 3.55
N ALA A 391 19.01 -7.37 2.69
CA ALA A 391 18.42 -8.66 2.36
C ALA A 391 18.37 -8.84 0.83
N PRO A 392 18.76 -10.01 0.27
CA PRO A 392 18.57 -10.27 -1.15
C PRO A 392 17.07 -10.31 -1.50
N THR A 393 16.68 -9.80 -2.67
CA THR A 393 15.28 -9.83 -3.13
C THR A 393 14.87 -11.18 -3.72
N PHE A 394 15.85 -11.98 -4.18
CA PHE A 394 15.68 -13.22 -4.97
C PHE A 394 14.84 -13.07 -6.25
N ILE A 395 14.57 -11.82 -6.67
CA ILE A 395 13.76 -11.50 -7.85
C ILE A 395 14.61 -10.68 -8.81
N ASN A 396 14.79 -11.20 -10.01
CA ASN A 396 15.63 -10.57 -11.04
C ASN A 396 14.81 -9.84 -12.11
N SER A 397 13.48 -9.95 -12.09
CA SER A 397 12.59 -9.21 -13.00
C SER A 397 11.31 -8.82 -12.28
N LEU A 398 10.98 -7.53 -12.37
CA LEU A 398 9.74 -6.94 -11.89
C LEU A 398 8.99 -6.42 -13.12
N THR A 399 7.87 -7.05 -13.45
CA THR A 399 6.98 -6.52 -14.48
C THR A 399 6.01 -5.55 -13.83
N PHE A 400 6.13 -4.27 -14.15
CA PHE A 400 5.13 -3.25 -13.87
C PHE A 400 4.01 -3.38 -14.91
N ASP A 401 3.18 -4.39 -14.74
CA ASP A 401 1.82 -4.34 -15.27
C ASP A 401 1.00 -3.52 -14.26
N ARG A 402 -0.04 -2.81 -14.69
CA ARG A 402 -1.04 -2.27 -13.75
C ARG A 402 -1.84 -3.40 -13.05
N ARG A 403 -1.36 -4.65 -13.15
CA ARG A 403 -1.91 -5.90 -12.60
C ARG A 403 -0.96 -6.46 -11.54
N ARG A 404 -1.58 -7.03 -10.51
CA ARG A 404 -1.02 -7.25 -9.19
C ARG A 404 -0.14 -8.50 -9.16
N ARG A 405 1.18 -8.34 -9.28
CA ARG A 405 2.13 -9.44 -9.01
C ARG A 405 2.73 -9.36 -7.62
N ARG A 406 2.76 -10.48 -6.91
CA ARG A 406 3.47 -10.60 -5.64
C ARG A 406 4.95 -10.92 -5.89
N PRO A 407 5.88 -10.32 -5.12
CA PRO A 407 7.32 -10.47 -5.33
C PRO A 407 7.86 -11.82 -4.82
N PHE A 408 7.26 -12.45 -3.80
CA PHE A 408 7.88 -13.60 -3.14
C PHE A 408 7.73 -14.92 -3.90
N LEU A 409 8.86 -15.62 -4.09
CA LEU A 409 8.90 -16.99 -4.64
C LEU A 409 8.48 -18.05 -3.61
N ILE A 410 8.76 -17.81 -2.31
CA ILE A 410 8.45 -18.72 -1.19
C ILE A 410 7.99 -17.90 0.00
N ALA A 411 6.90 -18.33 0.65
CA ALA A 411 6.26 -17.62 1.74
C ALA A 411 6.03 -18.56 2.94
N PRO A 412 6.40 -18.18 4.18
CA PRO A 412 6.19 -19.02 5.36
C PRO A 412 4.78 -18.86 5.94
N GLY A 413 4.18 -19.95 6.42
CA GLY A 413 2.88 -19.92 7.09
C GLY A 413 2.78 -20.87 8.28
N TYR A 414 1.74 -20.68 9.08
CA TYR A 414 1.45 -21.51 10.26
C TYR A 414 -0.06 -21.70 10.41
N ASP A 415 -0.51 -22.96 10.35
CA ASP A 415 -1.89 -23.40 10.66
C ASP A 415 -1.80 -24.78 11.32
N GLY A 416 -2.08 -24.84 12.63
CA GLY A 416 -2.04 -26.09 13.39
C GLY A 416 -3.09 -27.10 12.92
N GLU A 417 -4.32 -26.65 12.73
CA GLU A 417 -5.50 -27.49 12.51
C GLU A 417 -5.52 -28.17 11.14
N ASP A 418 -5.30 -27.41 10.06
CA ASP A 418 -5.40 -27.95 8.71
C ASP A 418 -4.02 -28.28 8.10
N ARG A 419 -2.92 -27.64 8.55
CA ARG A 419 -1.58 -27.78 7.93
C ARG A 419 -0.56 -28.48 8.81
N GLY A 420 -0.88 -28.74 10.08
CA GLY A 420 0.02 -29.39 11.02
C GLY A 420 1.17 -28.48 11.48
N GLY A 421 0.91 -27.17 11.57
CA GLY A 421 1.83 -26.17 12.08
C GLY A 421 2.53 -25.39 10.97
N PHE A 422 3.85 -25.24 11.09
CA PHE A 422 4.66 -24.47 10.13
C PHE A 422 4.75 -25.14 8.75
N PHE A 423 4.50 -24.35 7.72
CA PHE A 423 4.60 -24.75 6.32
C PHE A 423 5.25 -23.64 5.48
N VAL A 424 5.69 -23.98 4.28
CA VAL A 424 6.11 -23.02 3.26
C VAL A 424 5.25 -23.18 2.03
N GLU A 425 4.95 -22.08 1.35
CA GLU A 425 4.11 -22.07 0.16
C GLU A 425 4.75 -21.26 -0.96
N SER A 426 4.40 -21.61 -2.20
CA SER A 426 4.90 -20.93 -3.39
C SER A 426 3.75 -20.66 -4.34
N PRO A 427 3.20 -19.43 -4.39
CA PRO A 427 2.08 -19.12 -5.27
C PRO A 427 2.51 -19.10 -6.74
N LEU A 428 1.77 -19.81 -7.59
CA LEU A 428 1.94 -19.88 -9.03
C LEU A 428 0.71 -19.25 -9.71
N THR A 429 0.90 -18.06 -10.27
CA THR A 429 -0.16 -17.39 -11.04
C THR A 429 -0.26 -18.01 -12.43
N LEU A 430 -1.35 -18.72 -12.71
CA LEU A 430 -1.59 -19.39 -13.99
C LEU A 430 -2.25 -18.47 -15.02
N VAL A 431 -3.20 -17.65 -14.58
CA VAL A 431 -3.90 -16.67 -15.42
C VAL A 431 -3.97 -15.35 -14.68
N GLU A 432 -3.56 -14.27 -15.35
CA GLU A 432 -3.64 -12.91 -14.80
C GLU A 432 -4.09 -11.93 -15.88
N THR A 433 -5.36 -11.52 -15.80
CA THR A 433 -5.98 -10.52 -16.66
C THR A 433 -6.63 -9.43 -15.79
N PRO A 434 -7.08 -8.27 -16.32
CA PRO A 434 -7.69 -7.23 -15.49
C PRO A 434 -8.98 -7.70 -14.82
N LYS A 435 -9.64 -8.69 -15.43
CA LYS A 435 -10.90 -9.23 -14.96
C LYS A 435 -10.72 -10.54 -14.21
N THR A 436 -9.76 -11.38 -14.59
CA THR A 436 -9.64 -12.77 -14.12
C THR A 436 -8.26 -13.04 -13.54
N LEU A 437 -8.22 -13.61 -12.34
CA LEU A 437 -7.04 -14.12 -11.66
C LEU A 437 -7.23 -15.62 -11.38
N PHE A 438 -6.26 -16.45 -11.75
CA PHE A 438 -6.19 -17.84 -11.35
C PHE A 438 -4.79 -18.14 -10.78
N GLU A 439 -4.76 -18.56 -9.53
CA GLU A 439 -3.55 -18.86 -8.77
C GLU A 439 -3.64 -20.27 -8.17
N LEU A 440 -2.54 -21.02 -8.28
CA LEU A 440 -2.33 -22.28 -7.59
C LEU A 440 -1.13 -22.14 -6.66
N THR A 441 -1.31 -22.45 -5.39
CA THR A 441 -0.29 -22.27 -4.35
C THR A 441 0.02 -23.63 -3.74
N PRO A 442 1.00 -24.37 -4.28
CA PRO A 442 1.55 -25.55 -3.62
C PRO A 442 2.18 -25.21 -2.27
N GLN A 443 2.05 -26.12 -1.31
CA GLN A 443 2.49 -25.96 0.06
C GLN A 443 3.26 -27.21 0.52
N TYR A 444 4.32 -27.00 1.31
CA TYR A 444 5.10 -28.07 1.94
C TYR A 444 5.01 -27.98 3.47
N LEU A 445 4.50 -29.03 4.10
CA LEU A 445 4.08 -29.05 5.50
C LEU A 445 5.22 -29.47 6.42
N ILE A 446 6.21 -28.59 6.58
CA ILE A 446 7.49 -28.88 7.27
C ILE A 446 7.27 -29.45 8.67
N GLN A 447 6.48 -28.79 9.52
CA GLN A 447 6.29 -29.23 10.90
C GLN A 447 5.50 -30.54 10.98
N LYS A 448 4.56 -30.78 10.05
CA LYS A 448 3.83 -32.04 9.94
C LYS A 448 4.73 -33.21 9.53
N VAL A 449 5.72 -32.98 8.67
CA VAL A 449 6.71 -34.00 8.28
C VAL A 449 7.63 -34.34 9.45
N LEU A 450 8.09 -33.32 10.19
CA LEU A 450 9.02 -33.51 11.31
C LEU A 450 8.31 -34.12 12.54
N ASN A 451 7.13 -33.61 12.86
CA ASN A 451 6.35 -33.96 14.04
C ASN A 451 4.87 -34.22 13.64
N PRO A 452 4.55 -35.36 13.01
CA PRO A 452 3.21 -35.65 12.49
C PRO A 452 2.12 -35.70 13.56
N ASP A 453 2.49 -36.00 14.80
CA ASP A 453 1.57 -36.12 15.92
C ASP A 453 1.39 -34.81 16.72
N ALA A 454 2.10 -33.74 16.34
CA ALA A 454 1.99 -32.45 17.03
C ALA A 454 0.58 -31.84 16.91
N PHE A 455 -0.12 -32.12 15.80
CA PHE A 455 -1.48 -31.66 15.53
C PHE A 455 -2.33 -32.82 14.99
N PRO A 456 -3.00 -33.59 15.87
CA PRO A 456 -3.75 -34.78 15.47
C PRO A 456 -4.86 -34.49 14.45
N SER A 457 -5.49 -33.32 14.51
CA SER A 457 -6.54 -32.89 13.56
C SER A 457 -6.01 -32.73 12.13
N ALA A 458 -4.73 -32.39 11.95
CA ALA A 458 -4.09 -32.25 10.65
C ALA A 458 -3.65 -33.58 10.03
N ASN A 459 -3.62 -34.68 10.81
CA ASN A 459 -3.27 -36.03 10.34
C ASN A 459 -4.32 -37.07 10.79
N PRO A 460 -5.59 -36.93 10.34
CA PRO A 460 -6.66 -37.84 10.73
C PRO A 460 -6.32 -39.28 10.28
N GLY A 461 -6.55 -40.24 11.19
CA GLY A 461 -6.20 -41.65 10.98
C GLY A 461 -4.76 -42.04 11.35
N GLY A 462 -3.90 -41.07 11.68
CA GLY A 462 -2.52 -41.31 12.10
C GLY A 462 -1.61 -41.84 10.98
N GLY A 463 -0.41 -42.25 11.40
CA GLY A 463 0.61 -42.82 10.51
C GLY A 463 1.72 -41.84 10.14
N GLU A 464 2.87 -42.40 9.77
CA GLU A 464 4.07 -41.62 9.44
C GLU A 464 3.84 -40.72 8.22
N VAL A 465 4.29 -39.47 8.31
CA VAL A 465 4.29 -38.52 7.20
C VAL A 465 5.72 -38.44 6.67
N SER A 466 6.05 -39.28 5.68
CA SER A 466 7.35 -39.20 5.02
C SER A 466 7.48 -37.90 4.20
N ALA A 467 8.70 -37.39 4.08
CA ALA A 467 9.01 -36.10 3.45
C ALA A 467 8.54 -35.94 2.00
N LEU A 468 8.30 -37.05 1.28
CA LEU A 468 7.81 -37.08 -0.10
C LEU A 468 6.42 -37.71 -0.25
N SER A 469 5.75 -38.02 0.86
CA SER A 469 4.40 -38.59 0.83
C SER A 469 3.37 -37.53 0.40
N PRO A 470 2.23 -37.90 -0.22
CA PRO A 470 1.17 -36.96 -0.54
C PRO A 470 0.62 -36.20 0.70
N LYS A 471 0.75 -36.80 1.89
CA LYS A 471 0.40 -36.18 3.18
C LYS A 471 1.29 -35.01 3.59
N ALA A 472 2.48 -34.88 3.00
CA ALA A 472 3.45 -33.81 3.25
C ALA A 472 3.19 -32.53 2.42
N PHE A 473 2.28 -32.60 1.45
CA PHE A 473 2.00 -31.51 0.52
C PHE A 473 0.56 -31.02 0.66
N GLY A 474 0.36 -29.70 0.64
CA GLY A 474 -0.94 -29.05 0.52
C GLY A 474 -1.07 -28.28 -0.79
N LEU A 475 -2.27 -27.87 -1.14
CA LEU A 475 -2.53 -27.07 -2.33
C LEU A 475 -3.68 -26.09 -2.09
N LEU A 476 -3.48 -24.83 -2.46
CA LEU A 476 -4.54 -23.82 -2.46
C LEU A 476 -4.78 -23.33 -3.89
N GLY A 477 -6.00 -23.51 -4.39
CA GLY A 477 -6.46 -22.91 -5.64
C GLY A 477 -7.35 -21.71 -5.36
N ASN A 478 -7.04 -20.59 -6.02
CA ASN A 478 -7.84 -19.36 -5.94
C ASN A 478 -8.15 -18.85 -7.35
N PHE A 479 -9.43 -18.79 -7.67
CA PHE A 479 -9.95 -18.26 -8.92
C PHE A 479 -10.87 -17.07 -8.62
N ALA A 480 -10.64 -15.95 -9.28
CA ALA A 480 -11.45 -14.76 -9.13
C ALA A 480 -11.70 -14.13 -10.49
N THR A 481 -12.94 -13.73 -10.79
CA THR A 481 -13.27 -13.10 -12.06
C THR A 481 -14.36 -12.03 -11.94
N ASN A 482 -14.14 -10.89 -12.58
CA ASN A 482 -15.11 -9.81 -12.73
C ASN A 482 -15.81 -9.93 -14.08
N PHE A 483 -17.12 -10.20 -14.08
CA PHE A 483 -17.91 -10.24 -15.32
C PHE A 483 -18.29 -8.84 -15.82
N GLY A 484 -18.31 -7.85 -14.92
CA GLY A 484 -18.57 -6.44 -15.18
C GLY A 484 -18.27 -5.60 -13.93
N GLU A 485 -18.75 -4.37 -13.88
CA GLU A 485 -18.57 -3.47 -12.71
C GLU A 485 -19.40 -3.88 -11.48
N ARG A 486 -20.38 -4.77 -11.68
CA ARG A 486 -21.37 -5.14 -10.65
C ARG A 486 -21.38 -6.62 -10.29
N SER A 487 -20.58 -7.45 -10.98
CA SER A 487 -20.68 -8.91 -10.86
C SER A 487 -19.29 -9.51 -10.71
N PHE A 488 -19.07 -10.19 -9.60
CA PHE A 488 -17.79 -10.78 -9.22
C PHE A 488 -17.99 -12.22 -8.77
N LEU A 489 -17.14 -13.13 -9.25
CA LEU A 489 -17.12 -14.52 -8.83
C LEU A 489 -15.77 -14.83 -8.21
N GLN A 490 -15.80 -15.48 -7.05
CA GLN A 490 -14.63 -16.01 -6.39
C GLN A 490 -14.86 -17.49 -6.07
N ALA A 491 -13.88 -18.32 -6.41
CA ALA A 491 -13.84 -19.72 -6.06
C ALA A 491 -12.50 -20.04 -5.40
N THR A 492 -12.54 -20.73 -4.27
CA THR A 492 -11.36 -21.18 -3.53
C THR A 492 -11.50 -22.66 -3.24
N ALA A 493 -10.41 -23.41 -3.45
CA ALA A 493 -10.30 -24.82 -3.07
C ALA A 493 -8.99 -25.00 -2.28
N SER A 494 -9.09 -25.53 -1.07
CA SER A 494 -7.96 -25.74 -0.18
C SER A 494 -7.85 -27.22 0.14
N PHE A 495 -6.72 -27.82 -0.22
CA PHE A 495 -6.33 -29.18 0.12
C PHE A 495 -5.35 -29.12 1.29
N SER A 496 -5.77 -29.65 2.45
CA SER A 496 -4.90 -29.81 3.62
C SER A 496 -3.81 -30.87 3.43
N ASN A 497 -4.06 -31.81 2.53
CA ASN A 497 -3.08 -32.78 2.05
C ASN A 497 -3.45 -33.26 0.63
N LEU A 498 -2.52 -33.93 -0.06
CA LEU A 498 -2.74 -34.49 -1.40
C LEU A 498 -2.99 -36.01 -1.40
N ASP A 499 -3.44 -36.57 -0.28
CA ASP A 499 -3.83 -37.98 -0.22
C ASP A 499 -5.18 -38.18 -0.95
N LEU A 500 -5.13 -38.72 -2.17
CA LEU A 500 -6.29 -38.85 -3.06
C LEU A 500 -7.30 -39.89 -2.55
N GLU A 501 -6.88 -40.84 -1.72
CA GLU A 501 -7.78 -41.86 -1.15
C GLU A 501 -8.74 -41.25 -0.12
N GLN A 502 -8.34 -40.15 0.53
CA GLN A 502 -9.13 -39.46 1.56
C GLN A 502 -9.41 -38.00 1.18
N ILE A 503 -9.50 -37.70 -0.13
CA ILE A 503 -9.61 -36.33 -0.62
C ILE A 503 -10.86 -35.59 -0.11
N GLU A 504 -11.96 -36.32 0.12
CA GLU A 504 -13.19 -35.77 0.72
C GLU A 504 -12.94 -35.17 2.13
N ASN A 505 -11.97 -35.72 2.85
CA ASN A 505 -11.57 -35.29 4.19
C ASN A 505 -10.45 -34.25 4.18
N SER A 506 -9.80 -34.02 3.05
CA SER A 506 -8.72 -33.03 2.92
C SER A 506 -9.09 -31.79 2.11
N VAL A 507 -10.17 -31.83 1.32
CA VAL A 507 -10.63 -30.69 0.53
C VAL A 507 -11.67 -29.85 1.28
N ARG A 508 -11.50 -28.53 1.21
CA ARG A 508 -12.52 -27.52 1.54
C ARG A 508 -12.69 -26.60 0.33
N SER A 509 -13.92 -26.20 0.03
CA SER A 509 -14.16 -25.27 -1.08
C SER A 509 -15.22 -24.24 -0.77
N LYS A 510 -15.08 -23.07 -1.41
CA LYS A 510 -15.99 -21.93 -1.30
C LYS A 510 -16.14 -21.28 -2.66
N ILE A 511 -17.38 -21.12 -3.11
CA ILE A 511 -17.73 -20.41 -4.33
C ILE A 511 -18.70 -19.29 -3.94
N ARG A 512 -18.34 -18.05 -4.24
CA ARG A 512 -19.14 -16.85 -3.99
C ARG A 512 -19.35 -16.11 -5.30
N PHE A 513 -20.61 -15.95 -5.70
CA PHE A 513 -21.01 -15.00 -6.73
C PHE A 513 -21.63 -13.78 -6.07
N GLN A 514 -20.97 -12.62 -6.20
CA GLN A 514 -21.40 -11.35 -5.64
C GLN A 514 -22.00 -10.47 -6.74
N GLN A 515 -23.17 -9.92 -6.47
CA GLN A 515 -23.86 -8.92 -7.29
C GLN A 515 -24.04 -7.61 -6.51
N THR A 516 -23.57 -6.51 -7.09
CA THR A 516 -23.71 -5.14 -6.58
C THR A 516 -25.00 -4.52 -7.11
N ILE A 517 -25.91 -4.16 -6.21
CA ILE A 517 -27.26 -3.65 -6.50
C ILE A 517 -27.39 -2.20 -6.00
N GLY A 518 -28.06 -1.33 -6.76
CA GLY A 518 -28.25 0.07 -6.40
C GLY A 518 -27.13 1.00 -6.88
N GLN A 519 -26.88 2.08 -6.12
CA GLN A 519 -25.86 3.09 -6.42
C GLN A 519 -24.47 2.55 -6.06
N LEU A 520 -23.47 2.78 -6.90
CA LEU A 520 -22.11 2.24 -6.71
C LEU A 520 -21.37 2.84 -5.51
N GLN A 521 -21.78 4.01 -5.04
CA GLN A 521 -21.17 4.67 -3.87
C GLN A 521 -21.56 3.97 -2.56
N ASP A 522 -22.84 3.57 -2.45
CA ASP A 522 -23.41 2.88 -1.29
C ASP A 522 -24.28 1.70 -1.75
N PRO A 523 -23.68 0.61 -2.27
CA PRO A 523 -24.45 -0.47 -2.87
C PRO A 523 -24.95 -1.49 -1.84
N TYR A 524 -26.04 -2.16 -2.21
CA TYR A 524 -26.41 -3.43 -1.62
C TYR A 524 -25.56 -4.54 -2.24
N LEU A 525 -25.12 -5.49 -1.40
CA LEU A 525 -24.34 -6.63 -1.82
C LEU A 525 -25.17 -7.91 -1.69
N LEU A 526 -25.44 -8.57 -2.82
CA LEU A 526 -26.07 -9.89 -2.87
C LEU A 526 -25.00 -10.94 -3.14
N ASN A 527 -24.72 -11.78 -2.16
CA ASN A 527 -23.82 -12.92 -2.29
C ASN A 527 -24.62 -14.21 -2.44
N VAL A 528 -24.37 -14.97 -3.49
CA VAL A 528 -24.81 -16.36 -3.64
C VAL A 528 -23.60 -17.24 -3.37
N GLU A 529 -23.67 -18.05 -2.31
CA GLU A 529 -22.55 -18.84 -1.83
C GLU A 529 -22.85 -20.34 -1.85
N TYR A 530 -21.85 -21.13 -2.26
CA TYR A 530 -21.78 -22.57 -2.06
C TYR A 530 -20.49 -22.89 -1.31
N ASN A 531 -20.61 -23.53 -0.16
CA ASN A 531 -19.47 -23.90 0.67
C ASN A 531 -19.49 -25.41 0.94
N TYR A 532 -18.31 -26.04 0.91
CA TYR A 532 -18.11 -27.45 1.22
C TYR A 532 -17.03 -27.58 2.30
N ARG A 533 -17.36 -28.28 3.38
CA ARG A 533 -16.54 -28.45 4.59
C ARG A 533 -15.99 -27.11 5.09
N GLU A 534 -16.84 -26.10 5.14
CA GLU A 534 -16.48 -24.78 5.62
C GLU A 534 -16.12 -24.85 7.11
N ARG A 535 -14.95 -24.33 7.45
CA ARG A 535 -14.51 -24.17 8.84
C ARG A 535 -15.08 -22.85 9.35
N LEU A 536 -15.96 -22.90 10.33
CA LEU A 536 -16.54 -21.73 10.97
C LEU A 536 -16.10 -21.68 12.43
N PHE A 537 -15.56 -20.54 12.84
CA PHE A 537 -15.21 -20.31 14.24
C PHE A 537 -16.41 -19.75 15.00
N ASN A 538 -16.89 -20.47 16.01
CA ASN A 538 -17.99 -20.05 16.87
C ASN A 538 -17.53 -19.86 18.31
N GLY A 539 -16.86 -18.73 18.56
CA GLY A 539 -16.63 -18.28 19.93
C GLY A 539 -15.92 -19.31 20.81
N SER A 540 -16.43 -19.53 22.02
CA SER A 540 -15.87 -20.51 22.96
C SER A 540 -16.04 -21.98 22.51
N LEU A 541 -16.95 -22.26 21.56
CA LEU A 541 -17.10 -23.59 20.94
C LEU A 541 -15.97 -23.93 19.98
N GLY A 542 -15.12 -22.97 19.62
CA GLY A 542 -14.00 -23.19 18.72
C GLY A 542 -14.42 -23.38 17.27
N PHE A 543 -13.59 -24.09 16.51
CA PHE A 543 -13.86 -24.40 15.11
C PHE A 543 -14.90 -25.50 14.96
N GLN A 544 -15.89 -25.24 14.11
CA GLN A 544 -16.95 -26.16 13.72
C GLN A 544 -16.91 -26.34 12.21
N THR A 545 -17.12 -27.56 11.72
CA THR A 545 -17.14 -27.82 10.28
C THR A 545 -18.58 -27.97 9.79
N VAL A 546 -18.97 -27.15 8.82
CA VAL A 546 -20.24 -27.27 8.09
C VAL A 546 -19.98 -28.09 6.83
N ASN A 547 -20.63 -29.25 6.71
CA ASN A 547 -20.39 -30.19 5.62
C ASN A 547 -20.68 -29.57 4.26
N SER A 548 -21.86 -28.95 4.12
CA SER A 548 -22.16 -28.12 2.96
C SER A 548 -23.20 -27.05 3.28
N SER A 549 -23.12 -25.92 2.57
CA SER A 549 -24.15 -24.90 2.63
C SER A 549 -24.31 -24.22 1.28
N PHE A 550 -25.55 -23.94 0.90
CA PHE A 550 -25.89 -23.16 -0.29
C PHE A 550 -26.91 -22.10 0.06
N GLY A 551 -26.68 -20.84 -0.32
CA GLY A 551 -27.65 -19.81 -0.04
C GLY A 551 -27.33 -18.43 -0.60
N ALA A 552 -28.21 -17.50 -0.29
CA ALA A 552 -28.09 -16.10 -0.65
C ALA A 552 -28.05 -15.21 0.60
N ILE A 553 -27.19 -14.21 0.58
CA ILE A 553 -26.99 -13.24 1.65
C ILE A 553 -27.07 -11.84 1.03
N LEU A 554 -28.03 -11.03 1.46
CA LEU A 554 -28.17 -9.62 1.10
C LEU A 554 -27.68 -8.75 2.25
N THR A 555 -26.73 -7.86 2.00
CA THR A 555 -26.18 -6.94 2.99
C THR A 555 -26.40 -5.49 2.54
N SER A 556 -26.85 -4.62 3.45
CA SER A 556 -27.06 -3.20 3.19
C SER A 556 -25.74 -2.42 3.17
N PRO A 557 -25.71 -1.23 2.53
CA PRO A 557 -24.66 -0.26 2.83
C PRO A 557 -24.76 0.24 4.29
N VAL A 558 -23.75 1.00 4.72
CA VAL A 558 -23.79 1.70 6.01
C VAL A 558 -24.64 2.96 5.87
N ILE A 559 -25.82 2.94 6.49
CA ILE A 559 -26.77 4.05 6.45
C ILE A 559 -26.52 4.95 7.66
N VAL A 560 -26.13 6.20 7.42
CA VAL A 560 -25.97 7.20 8.50
C VAL A 560 -27.31 7.89 8.74
N ILE A 561 -27.86 7.75 9.95
CA ILE A 561 -29.13 8.38 10.32
C ILE A 561 -28.92 9.90 10.45
N PRO A 562 -29.65 10.73 9.69
CA PRO A 562 -29.46 12.18 9.70
C PRO A 562 -29.51 12.77 11.11
N ASN A 563 -28.61 13.71 11.42
CA ASN A 563 -28.53 14.45 12.68
C ASN A 563 -28.24 13.63 13.95
N THR A 564 -27.81 12.36 13.83
CA THR A 564 -27.57 11.51 15.03
C THR A 564 -26.20 10.84 15.10
N ASP A 565 -25.42 10.88 14.01
CA ASP A 565 -24.17 10.12 13.83
C ASP A 565 -24.31 8.59 14.05
N ILE A 566 -25.55 8.09 14.12
CA ILE A 566 -25.83 6.67 14.27
C ILE A 566 -25.64 6.00 12.91
N ARG A 567 -24.86 4.93 12.89
CA ARG A 567 -24.64 4.09 11.72
C ARG A 567 -25.49 2.84 11.83
N LEU A 568 -26.32 2.60 10.83
CA LEU A 568 -27.21 1.45 10.68
C LEU A 568 -26.69 0.56 9.55
N SER A 569 -26.67 -0.74 9.78
CA SER A 569 -26.57 -1.74 8.71
C SER A 569 -27.46 -2.94 9.02
N TYR A 570 -27.90 -3.65 7.98
CA TYR A 570 -28.71 -4.84 8.12
C TYR A 570 -28.32 -5.91 7.08
N GLN A 571 -28.65 -7.15 7.41
CA GLN A 571 -28.41 -8.31 6.58
C GLN A 571 -29.63 -9.23 6.62
N ALA A 572 -29.94 -9.83 5.47
CA ALA A 572 -30.91 -10.90 5.36
C ALA A 572 -30.28 -12.08 4.62
N SER A 573 -30.53 -13.31 5.05
CA SER A 573 -30.02 -14.50 4.37
C SER A 573 -31.00 -15.65 4.35
N LEU A 574 -30.88 -16.47 3.31
CA LEU A 574 -31.58 -17.73 3.15
C LEU A 574 -30.55 -18.78 2.74
N GLN A 575 -30.37 -19.81 3.55
CA GLN A 575 -29.32 -20.81 3.35
C GLN A 575 -29.88 -22.21 3.60
N ASN A 576 -29.59 -23.17 2.73
CA ASN A 576 -29.74 -24.59 2.99
C ASN A 576 -28.43 -25.12 3.57
N ILE A 577 -28.48 -25.78 4.72
CA ILE A 577 -27.32 -26.09 5.54
C ILE A 577 -27.35 -27.57 5.91
N ASN A 578 -26.29 -28.28 5.53
CA ASN A 578 -25.98 -29.62 5.99
C ASN A 578 -24.83 -29.56 7.00
N ALA A 579 -25.14 -29.87 8.26
CA ALA A 579 -24.16 -29.81 9.34
C ALA A 579 -24.51 -30.77 10.50
N PRO A 580 -23.55 -31.05 11.39
CA PRO A 580 -23.80 -31.83 12.60
C PRO A 580 -24.84 -31.20 13.54
N THR A 581 -25.65 -32.05 14.17
CA THR A 581 -26.68 -31.69 15.17
C THR A 581 -26.70 -32.69 16.33
N ASP A 582 -27.07 -32.26 17.53
CA ASP A 582 -27.40 -33.14 18.67
C ASP A 582 -28.90 -33.43 18.81
N ARG A 583 -29.71 -32.91 17.89
CA ARG A 583 -31.16 -33.10 17.91
C ARG A 583 -31.48 -34.51 17.44
N SER A 584 -31.68 -35.42 18.40
CA SER A 584 -31.96 -36.84 18.12
C SER A 584 -33.18 -37.05 17.21
N ASN A 585 -34.19 -36.17 17.29
CA ASN A 585 -35.37 -36.17 16.44
C ASN A 585 -35.11 -35.74 14.98
N LEU A 586 -33.96 -35.13 14.68
CA LEU A 586 -33.54 -34.75 13.32
C LEU A 586 -32.59 -35.75 12.67
N LEU A 587 -32.21 -36.80 13.41
CA LEU A 587 -31.31 -37.85 12.97
C LEU A 587 -32.10 -39.08 12.52
N ALA A 588 -31.58 -39.77 11.51
CA ALA A 588 -32.11 -41.08 11.15
C ALA A 588 -31.85 -42.08 12.29
N ALA A 589 -32.73 -43.08 12.45
CA ALA A 589 -32.70 -44.04 13.56
C ALA A 589 -31.36 -44.80 13.71
N ASN A 590 -30.53 -44.85 12.66
CA ASN A 590 -29.19 -45.47 12.64
C ASN A 590 -28.12 -44.54 12.02
N ALA A 591 -28.22 -43.22 12.22
CA ALA A 591 -27.25 -42.28 11.66
C ALA A 591 -25.87 -42.44 12.32
N THR A 592 -24.82 -42.61 11.50
CA THR A 592 -23.42 -42.68 11.97
C THR A 592 -22.78 -41.30 12.15
N ASP A 593 -23.23 -40.30 11.39
CA ASP A 593 -22.51 -39.03 11.21
C ASP A 593 -23.19 -37.84 11.91
N ASN A 594 -24.32 -38.05 12.61
CA ASN A 594 -25.10 -37.02 13.32
C ASN A 594 -25.37 -35.73 12.51
N VAL A 595 -25.53 -35.86 11.18
CA VAL A 595 -25.79 -34.72 10.28
C VAL A 595 -27.27 -34.57 9.96
N THR A 596 -27.71 -33.33 9.77
CA THR A 596 -29.05 -33.02 9.26
C THR A 596 -28.99 -31.92 8.22
N ASN A 597 -30.04 -31.79 7.40
CA ASN A 597 -30.18 -30.73 6.41
C ASN A 597 -31.40 -29.85 6.72
N LEU A 598 -31.17 -28.57 7.01
CA LEU A 598 -32.23 -27.60 7.27
C LEU A 598 -31.99 -26.32 6.48
N SER A 599 -33.08 -25.67 6.05
CA SER A 599 -32.97 -24.30 5.55
C SER A 599 -33.14 -23.31 6.70
N ARG A 600 -32.28 -22.29 6.72
CA ARG A 600 -32.25 -21.19 7.68
C ARG A 600 -32.60 -19.88 6.97
N PHE A 601 -33.61 -19.19 7.48
CA PHE A 601 -33.85 -17.77 7.20
C PHE A 601 -33.28 -16.95 8.36
N GLN A 602 -32.43 -15.97 8.08
CA GLN A 602 -31.81 -15.15 9.11
C GLN A 602 -31.88 -13.67 8.75
N GLY A 603 -32.23 -12.84 9.73
CA GLY A 603 -32.16 -11.38 9.66
C GLY A 603 -31.26 -10.84 10.75
N ALA A 604 -30.45 -9.83 10.44
CA ALA A 604 -29.61 -9.14 11.40
C ALA A 604 -29.68 -7.62 11.19
N VAL A 605 -29.69 -6.87 12.27
CA VAL A 605 -29.70 -5.39 12.26
C VAL A 605 -28.68 -4.92 13.28
N SER A 606 -27.81 -3.99 12.89
CA SER A 606 -26.78 -3.42 13.77
C SER A 606 -26.85 -1.90 13.74
N LEU A 607 -26.80 -1.31 14.94
CA LEU A 607 -26.75 0.12 15.19
C LEU A 607 -25.48 0.40 15.99
N ASN A 608 -24.70 1.40 15.60
CA ASN A 608 -23.58 1.86 16.42
C ASN A 608 -23.42 3.37 16.39
N ARG A 609 -22.77 3.88 17.44
CA ARG A 609 -22.39 5.29 17.58
C ARG A 609 -21.06 5.39 18.31
N SER A 610 -20.21 6.31 17.86
CA SER A 610 -18.93 6.63 18.48
C SER A 610 -18.97 8.06 19.03
N PHE A 611 -18.40 8.26 20.21
CA PHE A 611 -18.31 9.53 20.91
C PHE A 611 -16.84 9.83 21.16
N LEU A 612 -16.30 10.86 20.50
CA LEU A 612 -14.96 11.35 20.78
C LEU A 612 -14.96 12.02 22.16
N LEU A 613 -14.26 11.42 23.13
CA LEU A 613 -14.17 11.94 24.50
C LEU A 613 -13.04 12.96 24.63
N TRP A 614 -11.93 12.72 23.93
CA TRP A 614 -10.74 13.55 23.97
C TRP A 614 -9.89 13.37 22.72
N SER A 615 -9.19 14.42 22.29
CA SER A 615 -8.17 14.35 21.26
C SER A 615 -7.07 15.39 21.48
N ALA A 616 -5.90 15.16 20.89
CA ALA A 616 -4.80 16.11 20.84
C ALA A 616 -4.34 16.37 19.40
N LEU A 617 -3.48 17.38 19.23
CA LEU A 617 -2.85 17.69 17.94
C LEU A 617 -1.77 16.67 17.58
N THR A 618 -1.66 16.37 16.29
CA THR A 618 -0.59 15.57 15.69
C THR A 618 0.75 16.32 15.68
N LEU A 619 1.86 15.60 15.49
CA LEU A 619 3.14 16.25 15.14
C LEU A 619 3.16 16.65 13.66
N PRO A 620 3.98 17.64 13.28
CA PRO A 620 4.21 17.96 11.87
C PRO A 620 4.70 16.73 11.08
N PRO A 621 4.30 16.59 9.80
CA PRO A 621 4.67 15.46 8.95
C PRO A 621 6.12 15.58 8.42
N THR A 622 7.09 15.61 9.33
CA THR A 622 8.53 15.68 9.04
C THR A 622 9.21 14.36 9.47
N PRO A 623 10.37 13.99 8.87
CA PRO A 623 10.98 12.67 9.08
C PRO A 623 11.46 12.46 10.51
N ASP A 624 11.78 13.52 11.25
CA ASP A 624 12.22 13.45 12.64
C ASP A 624 11.07 13.62 13.66
N GLN A 625 9.85 13.92 13.20
CA GLN A 625 8.68 14.15 14.07
C GLN A 625 7.56 13.17 13.73
N GLY A 626 6.46 13.63 13.11
CA GLY A 626 5.25 12.84 12.89
C GLY A 626 5.43 11.66 11.93
N LEU A 627 6.48 11.67 11.10
CA LEU A 627 6.77 10.59 10.15
C LEU A 627 7.95 9.70 10.55
N ARG A 628 8.42 9.78 11.80
CA ARG A 628 9.65 9.08 12.20
C ARG A 628 9.53 7.56 12.27
N PHE A 629 8.38 7.06 12.75
CA PHE A 629 8.10 5.62 12.85
C PHE A 629 6.75 5.22 12.21
N SER A 630 6.03 6.20 11.64
CA SER A 630 4.71 6.00 11.03
C SER A 630 4.65 6.68 9.67
N PRO A 631 3.92 6.13 8.69
CA PRO A 631 3.66 6.81 7.43
C PRO A 631 2.77 8.05 7.61
N VAL A 632 1.95 8.10 8.66
CA VAL A 632 1.02 9.20 8.93
C VAL A 632 1.20 9.70 10.36
N PRO A 633 1.17 11.02 10.61
CA PRO A 633 1.24 11.55 11.97
C PRO A 633 0.18 10.96 12.89
N VAL A 634 0.61 10.39 14.01
CA VAL A 634 -0.28 9.73 14.99
C VAL A 634 -1.00 10.78 15.83
N GLN A 635 -2.33 10.73 15.84
CA GLN A 635 -3.18 11.61 16.66
C GLN A 635 -3.58 10.91 17.96
N PRO A 636 -3.22 11.45 19.15
CA PRO A 636 -3.75 10.93 20.41
C PRO A 636 -5.25 11.20 20.53
N TYR A 637 -6.02 10.20 20.98
CA TYR A 637 -7.46 10.35 21.22
C TYR A 637 -8.03 9.25 22.15
N ILE A 638 -9.22 9.51 22.69
CA ILE A 638 -10.04 8.54 23.40
C ILE A 638 -11.48 8.66 22.87
N ALA A 639 -12.10 7.52 22.58
CA ALA A 639 -13.49 7.44 22.15
C ALA A 639 -14.26 6.37 22.91
N LEU A 640 -15.54 6.65 23.20
CA LEU A 640 -16.53 5.69 23.65
C LEU A 640 -17.32 5.19 22.44
N VAL A 641 -17.40 3.88 22.27
CA VAL A 641 -18.20 3.24 21.22
C VAL A 641 -19.32 2.46 21.87
N THR A 642 -20.53 2.65 21.37
CA THR A 642 -21.72 1.92 21.79
C THR A 642 -22.37 1.28 20.57
N GLY A 643 -22.87 0.05 20.72
CA GLY A 643 -23.57 -0.66 19.65
C GLY A 643 -24.66 -1.57 20.17
N VAL A 644 -25.64 -1.83 19.31
CA VAL A 644 -26.68 -2.83 19.53
C VAL A 644 -26.86 -3.62 18.24
N THR A 645 -26.83 -4.95 18.35
CA THR A 645 -27.06 -5.87 17.23
C THR A 645 -28.18 -6.84 17.59
N GLY A 646 -29.22 -6.87 16.77
CA GLY A 646 -30.29 -7.87 16.84
C GLY A 646 -30.13 -8.91 15.73
N VAL A 647 -30.30 -10.19 16.05
CA VAL A 647 -30.27 -11.31 15.10
C VAL A 647 -31.50 -12.19 15.33
N THR A 648 -32.16 -12.61 14.26
CA THR A 648 -33.23 -13.59 14.28
C THR A 648 -32.93 -14.69 13.28
N SER A 649 -33.03 -15.94 13.69
CA SER A 649 -32.83 -17.12 12.85
C SER A 649 -34.02 -18.05 12.98
N TYR A 650 -34.56 -18.48 11.85
CA TYR A 650 -35.66 -19.44 11.73
C TYR A 650 -35.21 -20.64 10.89
N TYR A 651 -35.49 -21.85 11.36
CA TYR A 651 -35.13 -23.08 10.67
C TYR A 651 -36.39 -23.82 10.18
N THR A 652 -36.27 -24.58 9.10
CA THR A 652 -37.40 -25.32 8.50
C THR A 652 -38.02 -26.38 9.41
N ASN A 653 -37.35 -26.80 10.48
CA ASN A 653 -37.91 -27.68 11.51
C ASN A 653 -38.80 -26.93 12.54
N GLY A 654 -38.94 -25.61 12.41
CA GLY A 654 -39.72 -24.76 13.33
C GLY A 654 -38.93 -24.23 14.54
N GLU A 655 -37.66 -24.63 14.72
CA GLU A 655 -36.81 -24.04 15.75
C GLU A 655 -36.41 -22.60 15.37
N THR A 656 -36.13 -21.78 16.38
CA THR A 656 -35.66 -20.41 16.20
C THR A 656 -34.55 -20.07 17.18
N GLN A 657 -33.71 -19.11 16.81
CA GLN A 657 -32.74 -18.49 17.72
C GLN A 657 -32.71 -16.99 17.46
N ASN A 658 -33.17 -16.23 18.45
CA ASN A 658 -33.21 -14.77 18.44
C ASN A 658 -32.23 -14.24 19.48
N SER A 659 -31.46 -13.21 19.14
CA SER A 659 -30.58 -12.55 20.09
C SER A 659 -30.56 -11.04 19.92
N VAL A 660 -30.32 -10.34 21.03
CA VAL A 660 -30.02 -8.91 21.06
C VAL A 660 -28.77 -8.71 21.88
N THR A 661 -27.73 -8.15 21.27
CA THR A 661 -26.43 -7.91 21.90
C THR A 661 -26.20 -6.42 22.03
N GLY A 662 -25.99 -5.94 23.25
CA GLY A 662 -25.52 -4.60 23.53
C GLY A 662 -24.02 -4.60 23.77
N THR A 663 -23.31 -3.60 23.24
CA THR A 663 -21.85 -3.45 23.36
C THR A 663 -21.51 -2.04 23.80
N VAL A 664 -20.59 -1.94 24.76
CA VAL A 664 -19.97 -0.68 25.19
C VAL A 664 -18.46 -0.88 25.21
N GLY A 665 -17.71 0.07 24.65
CA GLY A 665 -16.26 -0.02 24.62
C GLY A 665 -15.57 1.34 24.65
N LEU A 666 -14.35 1.35 25.17
CA LEU A 666 -13.43 2.46 25.17
C LEU A 666 -12.24 2.08 24.29
N LEU A 667 -11.93 2.91 23.30
CA LEU A 667 -10.76 2.74 22.47
C LEU A 667 -10.03 4.07 22.33
N GLY A 668 -8.72 4.00 22.16
CA GLY A 668 -7.91 5.19 22.07
C GLY A 668 -6.44 4.88 21.90
N GLN A 669 -5.69 5.97 21.82
CA GLN A 669 -4.24 5.89 21.78
C GLN A 669 -3.62 7.14 22.42
N PHE A 670 -2.52 6.90 23.12
CA PHE A 670 -1.70 7.92 23.77
C PHE A 670 -0.35 8.04 23.07
N GLY A 671 0.21 9.25 23.17
CA GLY A 671 1.50 9.58 22.59
C GLY A 671 1.49 9.64 21.06
N ARG A 672 2.62 10.02 20.46
CA ARG A 672 2.68 10.39 19.03
C ARG A 672 3.57 9.47 18.20
N PHE A 673 4.07 8.39 18.79
CA PHE A 673 4.92 7.39 18.15
C PHE A 673 6.10 7.99 17.38
N SER A 674 6.80 8.90 18.04
CA SER A 674 7.96 9.63 17.52
C SER A 674 9.14 9.61 18.50
N GLY A 675 8.86 9.55 19.81
CA GLY A 675 9.85 9.33 20.86
C GLY A 675 10.47 7.93 20.79
N ASN A 676 11.66 7.76 21.41
CA ASN A 676 12.40 6.50 21.33
C ASN A 676 11.88 5.42 22.28
N PHE A 677 11.14 5.75 23.34
CA PHE A 677 10.80 4.79 24.39
C PHE A 677 9.42 5.12 24.96
N LEU A 678 8.52 4.13 25.00
CA LEU A 678 7.18 4.20 25.57
C LEU A 678 6.35 5.46 25.16
N ASP A 679 6.57 6.02 23.97
CA ASP A 679 5.83 7.19 23.45
C ASP A 679 4.54 6.79 22.70
N TYR A 680 4.17 5.52 22.68
CA TYR A 680 2.90 5.11 22.10
C TYR A 680 2.27 3.96 22.86
N THR A 681 1.01 4.15 23.21
CA THR A 681 0.15 3.11 23.77
C THR A 681 -1.21 3.18 23.08
N GLY A 682 -1.55 2.18 22.30
CA GLY A 682 -2.90 1.98 21.76
C GLY A 682 -3.68 1.00 22.62
N PHE A 683 -4.97 1.22 22.81
CA PHE A 683 -5.82 0.30 23.56
C PHE A 683 -7.24 0.24 23.00
N ASN A 684 -7.91 -0.88 23.26
CA ASN A 684 -9.33 -1.07 23.03
C ASN A 684 -9.83 -2.02 24.12
N ILE A 685 -10.91 -1.66 24.82
CA ILE A 685 -11.60 -2.53 25.76
C ILE A 685 -13.09 -2.41 25.51
N SER A 686 -13.77 -3.54 25.35
CA SER A 686 -15.20 -3.58 25.12
C SER A 686 -15.85 -4.74 25.85
N PHE A 687 -17.01 -4.47 26.42
CA PHE A 687 -17.89 -5.46 27.02
C PHE A 687 -19.15 -5.59 26.17
N SER A 688 -19.56 -6.83 25.90
CA SER A 688 -20.79 -7.14 25.21
C SER A 688 -21.65 -8.09 26.04
N GLN A 689 -22.94 -7.77 26.12
CA GLN A 689 -23.97 -8.59 26.74
C GLN A 689 -25.02 -8.95 25.69
N GLY A 690 -25.13 -10.24 25.40
CA GLY A 690 -26.17 -10.85 24.59
C GLY A 690 -27.33 -11.34 25.45
N LEU A 691 -28.55 -11.13 24.97
CA LEU A 691 -29.76 -11.79 25.44
C LEU A 691 -30.22 -12.72 24.32
N VAL A 692 -30.45 -14.00 24.62
CA VAL A 692 -30.84 -15.01 23.62
C VAL A 692 -32.17 -15.66 24.00
N ASN A 693 -32.98 -15.94 22.99
CA ASN A 693 -34.21 -16.72 23.09
C ASN A 693 -34.22 -17.81 22.01
N GLY A 694 -34.51 -19.05 22.41
CA GLY A 694 -34.36 -20.21 21.54
C GLY A 694 -32.90 -20.65 21.38
N GLN A 695 -32.68 -21.69 20.59
CA GLN A 695 -31.36 -22.27 20.37
C GLN A 695 -31.29 -22.87 18.97
N SER A 696 -30.17 -22.67 18.29
CA SER A 696 -29.93 -23.29 16.99
C SER A 696 -29.88 -24.83 17.08
N PRO A 697 -30.49 -25.54 16.12
CA PRO A 697 -30.31 -26.98 15.97
C PRO A 697 -28.88 -27.35 15.55
N PHE A 698 -28.07 -26.42 15.05
CA PHE A 698 -26.69 -26.66 14.63
C PHE A 698 -25.67 -26.10 15.60
N PHE A 699 -24.62 -26.87 15.92
CA PHE A 699 -23.57 -26.45 16.85
C PHE A 699 -22.81 -25.18 16.41
N PHE A 700 -22.50 -25.06 15.12
CA PHE A 700 -21.74 -23.92 14.58
C PHE A 700 -22.47 -22.58 14.70
N ASP A 701 -23.78 -22.59 14.96
CA ASP A 701 -24.65 -21.42 14.92
C ASP A 701 -25.29 -21.11 16.29
N ARG A 702 -24.88 -21.82 17.35
CA ARG A 702 -25.37 -21.58 18.70
C ARG A 702 -24.79 -20.29 19.26
N PHE A 703 -25.67 -19.48 19.85
CA PHE A 703 -25.26 -18.31 20.62
C PHE A 703 -24.95 -18.73 22.06
N VAL A 704 -23.69 -19.11 22.32
CA VAL A 704 -23.26 -19.59 23.65
C VAL A 704 -22.54 -18.54 24.49
N ASP A 705 -21.91 -17.56 23.85
CA ASP A 705 -21.11 -16.52 24.53
C ASP A 705 -21.97 -15.28 24.77
N GLN A 706 -22.73 -15.29 25.85
CA GLN A 706 -23.64 -14.20 26.20
C GLN A 706 -22.89 -13.03 26.82
N GLN A 707 -21.78 -13.28 27.52
CA GLN A 707 -20.99 -12.24 28.17
C GLN A 707 -19.57 -12.30 27.66
N THR A 708 -19.18 -11.33 26.85
CA THR A 708 -17.82 -11.29 26.30
C THR A 708 -17.12 -10.00 26.67
N ILE A 709 -15.85 -10.12 27.02
CA ILE A 709 -14.92 -9.00 27.15
C ILE A 709 -13.84 -9.15 26.09
N SER A 710 -13.65 -8.11 25.29
CA SER A 710 -12.57 -8.01 24.32
C SER A 710 -11.65 -6.88 24.75
N TYR A 711 -10.35 -7.15 24.79
CA TYR A 711 -9.36 -6.17 25.19
C TYR A 711 -8.09 -6.31 24.35
N SER A 712 -7.55 -5.18 23.93
CA SER A 712 -6.35 -5.06 23.13
C SER A 712 -5.46 -3.97 23.70
N ILE A 713 -4.16 -4.23 23.75
CA ILE A 713 -3.14 -3.24 24.09
C ILE A 713 -1.98 -3.35 23.10
N THR A 714 -1.45 -2.21 22.70
CA THR A 714 -0.27 -2.10 21.84
C THR A 714 0.66 -1.08 22.45
N GLN A 715 1.88 -1.51 22.78
CA GLN A 715 2.88 -0.68 23.42
C GLN A 715 4.10 -0.55 22.51
N GLN A 716 4.53 0.68 22.25
CA GLN A 716 5.88 0.91 21.72
C GLN A 716 6.88 0.55 22.80
N VAL A 717 7.78 -0.38 22.49
CA VAL A 717 8.85 -0.79 23.41
C VAL A 717 10.05 0.12 23.23
N TYR A 718 10.60 0.18 22.01
CA TYR A 718 11.74 1.04 21.70
C TYR A 718 11.80 1.36 20.20
N GLY A 719 12.04 2.63 19.88
CA GLY A 719 12.12 3.14 18.51
C GLY A 719 10.95 2.66 17.65
N PRO A 720 11.20 1.96 16.53
CA PRO A 720 10.14 1.52 15.63
C PRO A 720 9.41 0.24 16.09
N ILE A 721 9.79 -0.36 17.22
CA ILE A 721 9.27 -1.66 17.67
C ILE A 721 8.04 -1.47 18.57
N ARG A 722 6.94 -2.12 18.19
CA ARG A 722 5.73 -2.24 18.99
C ARG A 722 5.43 -3.70 19.28
N VAL A 723 4.95 -3.96 20.49
CA VAL A 723 4.42 -5.26 20.90
C VAL A 723 2.98 -5.05 21.31
N GLY A 724 2.11 -5.96 20.90
CA GLY A 724 0.73 -5.91 21.31
C GLY A 724 0.15 -7.27 21.56
N PHE A 725 -0.99 -7.22 22.21
CA PHE A 725 -1.78 -8.36 22.62
C PHE A 725 -3.25 -7.99 22.46
N GLN A 726 -4.05 -8.92 21.96
CA GLN A 726 -5.49 -8.80 21.85
C GLN A 726 -6.13 -10.11 22.30
N SER A 727 -7.10 -10.05 23.21
CA SER A 727 -7.83 -11.23 23.63
C SER A 727 -9.33 -10.97 23.72
N ILE A 728 -10.09 -12.01 23.44
CA ILE A 728 -11.53 -12.09 23.61
C ILE A 728 -11.78 -13.24 24.58
N TYR A 729 -12.50 -12.95 25.65
CA TYR A 729 -12.82 -13.91 26.70
C TYR A 729 -14.33 -13.97 26.90
N SER A 730 -14.90 -15.18 26.92
CA SER A 730 -16.27 -15.40 27.36
C SER A 730 -16.26 -15.58 28.88
N ILE A 731 -16.97 -14.67 29.56
CA ILE A 731 -17.12 -14.65 31.01
C ILE A 731 -18.04 -15.78 31.44
N ASP A 732 -19.13 -16.02 30.69
CA ASP A 732 -20.13 -17.04 30.99
C ASP A 732 -19.63 -18.47 30.75
N GLN A 733 -18.75 -18.68 29.77
CA GLN A 733 -18.11 -19.98 29.50
C GLN A 733 -16.77 -20.13 30.23
N ALA A 734 -16.32 -19.09 30.95
CA ALA A 734 -15.02 -19.02 31.61
C ALA A 734 -13.84 -19.43 30.71
N LYS A 735 -13.90 -19.07 29.42
CA LYS A 735 -12.99 -19.57 28.39
C LYS A 735 -12.48 -18.48 27.46
N GLU A 736 -11.20 -18.54 27.12
CA GLU A 736 -10.61 -17.73 26.06
C GLU A 736 -11.18 -18.13 24.70
N ILE A 737 -11.73 -17.16 23.98
CA ILE A 737 -12.23 -17.33 22.62
C ILE A 737 -11.07 -17.21 21.63
N SER A 738 -10.26 -16.17 21.79
CA SER A 738 -9.15 -15.89 20.89
C SER A 738 -8.15 -15.02 21.62
N THR A 739 -6.87 -15.37 21.50
CA THR A 739 -5.77 -14.58 22.07
C THR A 739 -4.70 -14.42 21.00
N GLU A 740 -4.41 -13.19 20.58
CA GLU A 740 -3.47 -12.84 19.52
C GLU A 740 -2.34 -12.00 20.09
N TYR A 741 -1.11 -12.46 19.88
CA TYR A 741 0.11 -11.71 20.15
C TYR A 741 0.65 -11.17 18.84
N PHE A 742 1.18 -9.94 18.86
CA PHE A 742 1.86 -9.42 17.70
C PHE A 742 3.11 -8.61 18.03
N LEU A 743 4.07 -8.70 17.12
CA LEU A 743 5.30 -7.93 17.11
C LEU A 743 5.33 -7.14 15.81
N GLU A 744 5.52 -5.83 15.91
CA GLU A 744 5.58 -4.94 14.76
C GLU A 744 6.87 -4.15 14.76
N TRP A 745 7.55 -4.14 13.61
CA TRP A 745 8.57 -3.17 13.26
C TRP A 745 7.96 -2.17 12.27
N SER A 746 7.67 -0.95 12.74
CA SER A 746 7.04 0.10 11.95
C SER A 746 8.00 1.23 11.63
N ARG A 747 8.09 1.53 10.34
CA ARG A 747 8.83 2.65 9.75
C ARG A 747 7.88 3.46 8.85
N ARG A 748 8.35 4.60 8.34
CA ARG A 748 7.52 5.45 7.47
C ARG A 748 7.30 4.78 6.13
N THR A 749 8.32 4.14 5.58
CA THR A 749 8.27 3.48 4.26
C THR A 749 7.82 2.03 4.30
N TYR A 750 7.93 1.36 5.46
CA TYR A 750 7.56 -0.05 5.57
C TYR A 750 7.07 -0.44 6.97
N SER A 751 6.38 -1.57 7.06
CA SER A 751 6.20 -2.25 8.35
C SER A 751 6.21 -3.76 8.20
N LEU A 752 6.79 -4.45 9.18
CA LEU A 752 6.75 -5.91 9.32
C LEU A 752 5.97 -6.25 10.59
N ILE A 753 4.88 -7.01 10.46
CA ILE A 753 4.03 -7.42 11.58
C ILE A 753 3.97 -8.94 11.61
N LEU A 754 4.44 -9.54 12.69
CA LEU A 754 4.25 -10.96 13.01
C LEU A 754 3.10 -11.09 13.99
N ARG A 755 2.13 -11.94 13.67
CA ARG A 755 0.95 -12.25 14.51
C ARG A 755 0.90 -13.74 14.79
N TYR A 756 0.60 -14.11 16.02
CA TYR A 756 0.38 -15.49 16.42
C TYR A 756 -0.77 -15.61 17.40
N ASN A 757 -1.67 -16.55 17.14
CA ASN A 757 -2.79 -16.85 18.01
C ASN A 757 -2.67 -18.30 18.50
N PRO A 758 -2.27 -18.54 19.77
CA PRO A 758 -2.14 -19.89 20.30
C PRO A 758 -3.48 -20.63 20.45
N VAL A 759 -4.57 -19.93 20.75
CA VAL A 759 -5.91 -20.54 20.93
C VAL A 759 -6.41 -21.13 19.61
N LEU A 760 -6.17 -20.41 18.52
CA LEU A 760 -6.60 -20.81 17.18
C LEU A 760 -5.51 -21.50 16.37
N GLN A 761 -4.28 -21.52 16.89
CA GLN A 761 -3.09 -22.07 16.24
C GLN A 761 -2.84 -21.48 14.83
N LEU A 762 -3.04 -20.17 14.69
CA LEU A 762 -2.83 -19.44 13.44
C LEU A 762 -1.67 -18.45 13.58
N GLY A 763 -0.79 -18.42 12.57
CA GLY A 763 0.29 -17.44 12.46
C GLY A 763 0.22 -16.69 11.14
N ILE A 764 0.44 -15.38 11.18
CA ILE A 764 0.39 -14.48 10.02
C ILE A 764 1.60 -13.55 10.03
N LEU A 765 2.25 -13.41 8.88
CA LEU A 765 3.25 -12.39 8.59
C LEU A 765 2.66 -11.35 7.64
N ASN A 766 2.70 -10.09 8.03
CA ASN A 766 2.22 -8.96 7.24
C ASN A 766 3.37 -8.00 6.95
N ILE A 767 3.59 -7.70 5.67
CA ILE A 767 4.58 -6.76 5.19
C ILE A 767 3.84 -5.64 4.46
N ARG A 768 4.04 -4.40 4.91
CA ARG A 768 3.53 -3.19 4.26
C ARG A 768 4.69 -2.41 3.67
N VAL A 769 4.51 -1.86 2.48
CA VAL A 769 5.34 -0.80 1.90
C VAL A 769 4.42 0.39 1.63
N SER A 770 4.66 1.52 2.27
CA SER A 770 3.80 2.72 2.21
C SER A 770 3.89 3.42 0.85
N ASP A 771 2.86 4.13 0.39
CA ASP A 771 2.96 5.01 -0.78
C ASP A 771 3.07 6.47 -0.34
N PHE A 772 3.93 7.24 -1.00
CA PHE A 772 4.14 8.67 -0.74
C PHE A 772 4.04 9.47 -2.03
N ASN A 773 3.38 10.62 -1.94
CA ASN A 773 3.40 11.67 -2.94
C ASN A 773 3.91 12.97 -2.30
N TRP A 774 4.66 13.75 -3.08
CA TRP A 774 5.24 15.01 -2.65
C TRP A 774 5.42 15.98 -3.82
N THR A 775 5.77 17.20 -3.48
CA THR A 775 6.22 18.24 -4.40
C THR A 775 7.59 18.76 -3.96
N GLY A 776 8.40 19.27 -4.90
CA GLY A 776 9.77 19.75 -4.62
C GLY A 776 10.87 18.73 -4.91
N ASN A 777 12.13 19.13 -4.68
CA ASN A 777 13.30 18.30 -4.95
C ASN A 777 13.65 17.42 -3.73
N PRO A 778 13.60 16.08 -3.85
CA PRO A 778 13.99 15.20 -2.75
C PRO A 778 15.51 15.02 -2.60
N GLY A 779 16.32 15.54 -3.54
CA GLY A 779 17.78 15.45 -3.50
C GLY A 779 18.34 14.04 -3.71
N TYR A 780 19.65 13.90 -3.50
CA TYR A 780 20.34 12.60 -3.55
C TYR A 780 20.02 11.75 -2.31
N PHE A 781 20.16 10.42 -2.39
CA PHE A 781 19.83 9.51 -1.27
C PHE A 781 20.82 9.62 -0.12
N GLU A 782 22.06 10.01 -0.40
CA GLU A 782 23.01 10.37 0.63
C GLU A 782 22.58 11.75 1.12
N GLY A 783 22.16 11.83 2.39
CA GLY A 783 21.82 13.11 3.03
C GLY A 783 22.88 14.15 2.71
N SER A 784 22.48 15.41 2.63
CA SER A 784 23.16 16.57 2.04
C SER A 784 24.59 16.92 2.53
N ASP A 785 25.31 16.01 3.17
CA ASP A 785 26.66 16.20 3.70
C ASP A 785 27.78 15.72 2.77
N ILE A 786 27.46 15.04 1.66
CA ILE A 786 28.43 14.72 0.59
C ILE A 786 27.95 15.37 -0.71
N ARG A 787 28.35 16.64 -0.88
CA ARG A 787 28.23 17.35 -2.16
C ARG A 787 29.40 16.89 -3.04
N PRO A 788 29.17 16.35 -4.26
CA PRO A 788 30.26 16.11 -5.19
C PRO A 788 30.95 17.45 -5.48
N VAL A 789 32.28 17.46 -5.41
CA VAL A 789 33.08 18.63 -5.77
C VAL A 789 33.11 18.71 -7.29
N VAL A 790 32.31 19.60 -7.85
CA VAL A 790 32.38 20.01 -9.26
C VAL A 790 33.11 21.35 -9.28
N ASP A 791 34.21 21.46 -10.04
CA ASP A 791 35.06 22.65 -10.18
C ASP A 791 35.75 23.17 -8.90
N GLY A 792 36.05 22.30 -7.93
CA GLY A 792 36.83 22.67 -6.74
C GLY A 792 36.08 23.53 -5.72
N VAL A 793 34.76 23.67 -5.84
CA VAL A 793 33.91 24.41 -4.90
C VAL A 793 32.83 23.48 -4.35
N THR A 794 32.77 23.36 -3.02
CA THR A 794 31.61 22.76 -2.33
C THR A 794 30.42 23.70 -2.52
N ARG A 795 29.48 23.35 -3.40
CA ARG A 795 28.22 24.08 -3.55
C ARG A 795 27.11 23.46 -2.77
#